data_AF-I0WM15-F1
#
_entry.id   AF-I0WM15-F1
#
_cell.length_a   1.000
_cell.length_b   1.000
_cell.length_c   1.000
_cell.angle_alpha   90.00
_cell.angle_beta   90.00
_cell.angle_gamma   90.00
#
_symmetry.space_group_name_H-M   'P 1'
#
loop_
_entity.id
_entity.type
_entity.pdbx_description
1 polymer ?
#
loop_
_entity_poly.entity_id
_entity_poly.type
_entity_poly.pdbx_seq_one_letter_code
_entity_poly.pdbx_strand_id
1 'polypeptide(L)'
;MDHAGNEVLTSERTLYAHALIALADLAAQPDRAAASLELMVGFADQSHGGFIEVREVSGIPHELGNVKTAEAQLAAVVAVLIADPANYGDRPAALGAAALDWLDRTMLSGSGDYLATVSRDGSKVIDDSITALAQAFGLWAHACAVRRELRSEESLRRRAERIRDVLCSPQGVVASKLRPDGMPAVDAKVDGTASAVMAIALAQAGNILSDESFAERARTVLEFIDENLWDKRFAGYWDHCDLDGKITVHREFITLLNAAIPVKTSRTNAWLVLAASIVHGPKHEAVARGAGYLRKLHDDVHGGVFIGEGYFWTPPGTPVGPFERLMLPTRRTAGISYFGASSFLRLYNKFPESQALAAWAFNVAEDLPAEPLSQLPPAGSLPIPLSAVPRSDLQVATIADLAPVDLSALMDQERHIAVIDAAYTPHLGFGWTHRRSPLGSQPDRTPSVFGTHHSIANLKVLGGAVRNPQGVAGWLRSTQAANGAFGEYPGGPADVLNTYLAVNALDLLGDNDFGDRDACVQYLRACQNDDGGFGVVPGFISDLFHTNLAAVALHTLKADPRSTDACVDYLLRSRTGDGGYGQRVGTPADVYSIYRAAGTLALFGLDLPDRDRAIDWLRGTQGPNGGFRHDTASRESLIATYHAVAALFLLGGEPVEPKAVVQWLQTCQTDEGTFSNIPGVSSGTIDEAFAAVQSLAILAGGLDRYFAILVS
;
A
#
# COMPACT_ATOMS: atom_id res chain seq x y z
N MET A 1 -7.11 14.35 -10.07
CA MET A 1 -7.85 14.91 -11.21
C MET A 1 -9.33 14.98 -10.86
N ASP A 2 -10.04 16.04 -11.28
CA ASP A 2 -11.50 16.08 -11.22
C ASP A 2 -12.12 15.20 -12.33
N HIS A 3 -13.45 15.14 -12.39
CA HIS A 3 -14.17 14.40 -13.44
C HIS A 3 -13.90 14.90 -14.87
N ALA A 4 -13.25 16.07 -15.02
CA ALA A 4 -12.87 16.66 -16.30
C ALA A 4 -11.39 16.45 -16.65
N GLY A 5 -10.64 15.68 -15.85
CA GLY A 5 -9.22 15.42 -16.10
C GLY A 5 -8.31 16.59 -15.73
N ASN A 6 -8.79 17.59 -15.01
CA ASN A 6 -7.94 18.68 -14.53
C ASN A 6 -7.18 18.23 -13.28
N GLU A 7 -5.90 18.55 -13.18
CA GLU A 7 -5.14 18.46 -11.93
C GLU A 7 -5.66 19.46 -10.90
N VAL A 8 -6.70 19.07 -10.16
CA VAL A 8 -7.20 19.83 -9.03
C VAL A 8 -6.49 19.33 -7.78
N LEU A 9 -5.55 20.12 -7.25
CA LEU A 9 -5.19 20.06 -5.83
C LEU A 9 -6.49 20.29 -5.08
N THR A 10 -6.93 19.30 -4.29
CA THR A 10 -8.11 19.50 -3.45
C THR A 10 -7.83 20.72 -2.56
N SER A 11 -8.81 21.60 -2.37
CA SER A 11 -8.69 22.74 -1.47
C SER A 11 -8.69 22.33 0.01
N GLU A 12 -8.42 21.05 0.31
CA GLU A 12 -8.45 20.50 1.66
C GLU A 12 -7.29 21.08 2.47
N ARG A 13 -7.65 21.89 3.46
CA ARG A 13 -6.68 22.50 4.39
C ARG A 13 -6.87 21.86 5.76
N THR A 14 -6.09 20.82 6.07
CA THR A 14 -6.00 20.30 7.43
C THR A 14 -4.98 21.10 8.22
N LEU A 15 -5.24 21.29 9.52
CA LEU A 15 -4.32 21.98 10.41
C LEU A 15 -2.99 21.22 10.49
N TYR A 16 -3.07 19.88 10.56
CA TYR A 16 -1.90 19.03 10.63
C TYR A 16 -1.02 19.15 9.38
N ALA A 17 -1.58 19.12 8.17
CA ALA A 17 -0.78 19.29 6.94
C ALA A 17 -0.08 20.65 6.90
N HIS A 18 -0.77 21.73 7.28
CA HIS A 18 -0.17 23.08 7.31
C HIS A 18 0.91 23.20 8.38
N ALA A 19 0.76 22.53 9.52
CA ALA A 19 1.80 22.48 10.55
C ALA A 19 3.07 21.80 10.01
N LEU A 20 2.92 20.69 9.29
CA LEU A 20 4.05 19.98 8.69
C LEU A 20 4.69 20.74 7.54
N ILE A 21 3.91 21.44 6.71
CA ILE A 21 4.42 22.36 5.68
C ILE A 21 5.24 23.48 6.32
N ALA A 22 4.71 24.14 7.36
CA ALA A 22 5.42 25.20 8.06
C ALA A 22 6.72 24.70 8.72
N LEU A 23 6.71 23.50 9.31
CA LEU A 23 7.93 22.88 9.85
C LEU A 23 8.98 22.61 8.77
N ALA A 24 8.58 22.05 7.63
CA ALA A 24 9.47 21.78 6.52
C ALA A 24 10.05 23.08 5.93
N ASP A 25 9.22 24.10 5.71
CA ASP A 25 9.66 25.39 5.19
C ASP A 25 10.59 26.12 6.17
N LEU A 26 10.30 26.08 7.47
CA LEU A 26 11.19 26.65 8.48
C LEU A 26 12.57 25.98 8.51
N ALA A 27 12.63 24.68 8.23
CA ALA A 27 13.87 23.92 8.24
C ALA A 27 14.66 24.03 6.93
N ALA A 28 13.98 24.16 5.78
CA ALA A 28 14.61 24.01 4.46
C ALA A 28 14.38 25.21 3.51
N GLN A 29 13.35 26.03 3.70
CA GLN A 29 12.96 27.10 2.77
C GLN A 29 12.49 28.38 3.50
N PRO A 30 13.41 29.12 4.15
CA PRO A 30 13.06 30.30 4.96
C PRO A 30 12.24 31.35 4.18
N ASP A 31 12.49 31.50 2.88
CA ASP A 31 11.77 32.43 2.00
C ASP A 31 10.28 32.10 1.85
N ARG A 32 9.89 30.82 2.00
CA ARG A 32 8.48 30.38 1.95
C ARG A 32 7.84 30.29 3.33
N ALA A 33 8.65 30.11 4.37
CA ALA A 33 8.20 29.92 5.74
C ALA A 33 7.27 31.03 6.24
N ALA A 34 7.50 32.29 5.84
CA ALA A 34 6.62 33.41 6.22
C ALA A 34 5.16 33.21 5.75
N ALA A 35 4.95 32.73 4.52
CA ALA A 35 3.61 32.49 3.99
C ALA A 35 2.93 31.31 4.70
N SER A 36 3.68 30.22 4.92
CA SER A 36 3.19 29.04 5.62
C SER A 36 2.85 29.33 7.08
N LEU A 37 3.63 30.18 7.75
CA LEU A 37 3.34 30.66 9.10
C LEU A 37 2.10 31.56 9.17
N GLU A 38 1.92 32.49 8.22
CA GLU A 38 0.70 33.32 8.20
C GLU A 38 -0.56 32.47 7.96
N LEU A 39 -0.47 31.42 7.14
CA LEU A 39 -1.56 30.44 7.02
C LEU A 39 -1.85 29.75 8.36
N MET A 40 -0.81 29.30 9.07
CA MET A 40 -0.94 28.69 10.41
C MET A 40 -1.59 29.64 11.43
N VAL A 41 -1.23 30.92 11.41
CA VAL A 41 -1.85 31.95 12.26
C VAL A 41 -3.34 32.12 11.92
N GLY A 42 -3.72 31.94 10.65
CA GLY A 42 -5.11 31.95 10.21
C GLY A 42 -5.99 30.85 10.82
N PHE A 43 -5.40 29.76 11.32
CA PHE A 43 -6.13 28.70 12.04
C PHE A 43 -6.41 29.06 13.50
N ALA A 44 -5.94 30.18 14.05
CA ALA A 44 -6.17 30.52 15.46
C ALA A 44 -7.67 30.67 15.78
N ASP A 45 -8.15 29.93 16.79
CA ASP A 45 -9.54 30.03 17.25
C ASP A 45 -9.68 31.20 18.23
N GLN A 46 -10.07 32.35 17.69
CA GLN A 46 -10.22 33.58 18.48
C GLN A 46 -11.32 33.49 19.55
N SER A 47 -12.27 32.56 19.41
CA SER A 47 -13.39 32.43 20.35
C SER A 47 -13.07 31.53 21.54
N HIS A 48 -12.31 30.46 21.32
CA HIS A 48 -12.10 29.44 22.35
C HIS A 48 -10.63 29.11 22.64
N GLY A 49 -9.66 29.72 21.95
CA GLY A 49 -8.22 29.45 22.12
C GLY A 49 -7.75 28.21 21.35
N GLY A 50 -6.44 28.03 21.18
CA GLY A 50 -5.90 26.98 20.29
C GLY A 50 -6.19 27.26 18.80
N PHE A 51 -6.32 26.21 18.01
CA PHE A 51 -6.53 26.28 16.55
C PHE A 51 -7.87 25.62 16.14
N ILE A 52 -8.52 26.08 15.09
CA ILE A 52 -9.77 25.52 14.56
C ILE A 52 -9.53 24.70 13.30
N GLU A 53 -9.91 23.43 13.30
CA GLU A 53 -9.91 22.59 12.11
C GLU A 53 -11.33 22.43 11.56
N VAL A 54 -11.48 22.51 10.23
CA VAL A 54 -12.80 22.40 9.55
C VAL A 54 -13.14 20.94 9.23
N ARG A 55 -12.17 20.03 9.30
CA ARG A 55 -12.34 18.60 8.99
C ARG A 55 -12.50 17.79 10.28
N GLU A 56 -13.48 16.89 10.28
CA GLU A 56 -13.83 16.03 11.40
C GLU A 56 -13.50 14.57 11.06
N VAL A 57 -12.63 13.92 11.85
CA VAL A 57 -12.25 12.50 11.68
C VAL A 57 -12.10 11.82 13.05
N SER A 58 -13.07 12.00 13.96
CA SER A 58 -13.01 11.38 15.29
C SER A 58 -13.49 9.93 15.30
N GLY A 59 -14.30 9.52 14.31
CA GLY A 59 -14.97 8.21 14.29
C GLY A 59 -15.96 8.00 15.45
N ILE A 60 -16.16 9.01 16.31
CA ILE A 60 -17.00 8.99 17.51
C ILE A 60 -18.13 10.00 17.30
N PRO A 61 -19.42 9.58 17.38
CA PRO A 61 -20.53 10.51 17.21
C PRO A 61 -20.47 11.68 18.19
N HIS A 62 -20.38 12.90 17.67
CA HIS A 62 -20.40 14.14 18.42
C HIS A 62 -21.02 15.29 17.59
N GLU A 63 -20.98 16.50 18.11
CA GLU A 63 -21.47 17.70 17.41
C GLU A 63 -20.57 18.03 16.22
N LEU A 64 -21.16 18.25 15.03
CA LEU A 64 -20.44 18.48 13.78
C LEU A 64 -19.49 19.69 13.85
N GLY A 65 -18.24 19.49 13.42
CA GLY A 65 -17.26 20.57 13.20
C GLY A 65 -16.80 21.30 14.47
N ASN A 66 -16.84 20.64 15.63
CA ASN A 66 -16.68 21.30 16.92
C ASN A 66 -15.72 20.57 17.87
N VAL A 67 -14.65 19.96 17.35
CA VAL A 67 -13.63 19.25 18.16
C VAL A 67 -12.22 19.71 17.87
N LYS A 68 -11.31 19.48 18.83
CA LYS A 68 -9.87 19.72 18.72
C LYS A 68 -9.12 18.45 19.08
N THR A 69 -8.20 18.04 18.19
CA THR A 69 -7.35 16.86 18.37
C THR A 69 -5.97 17.26 18.86
N ALA A 70 -5.46 16.59 19.89
CA ALA A 70 -4.19 16.98 20.51
C ALA A 70 -3.02 16.94 19.51
N GLU A 71 -3.00 15.96 18.62
CA GLU A 71 -1.93 15.80 17.61
C GLU A 71 -1.82 17.01 16.69
N ALA A 72 -2.94 17.45 16.09
CA ALA A 72 -2.95 18.59 15.18
C ALA A 72 -2.64 19.90 15.93
N GLN A 73 -3.19 20.07 17.13
CA GLN A 73 -2.93 21.26 17.96
C GLN A 73 -1.46 21.35 18.37
N LEU A 74 -0.87 20.25 18.85
CA LEU A 74 0.51 20.25 19.33
C LEU A 74 1.52 20.34 18.19
N ALA A 75 1.27 19.69 17.05
CA ALA A 75 2.08 19.90 15.84
C ALA A 75 2.05 21.37 15.39
N ALA A 76 0.88 22.01 15.44
CA ALA A 76 0.74 23.44 15.15
C ALA A 76 1.52 24.32 16.14
N VAL A 77 1.46 24.01 17.44
CA VAL A 77 2.25 24.70 18.47
C VAL A 77 3.75 24.57 18.21
N VAL A 78 4.25 23.38 17.87
CA VAL A 78 5.67 23.18 17.52
C VAL A 78 6.04 24.06 16.32
N ALA A 79 5.24 24.05 15.26
CA ALA A 79 5.50 24.83 14.05
C ALA A 79 5.66 26.34 14.35
N VAL A 80 4.75 26.92 15.14
CA VAL A 80 4.80 28.37 15.43
C VAL A 80 5.85 28.75 16.48
N LEU A 81 6.23 27.84 17.41
CA LEU A 81 7.26 28.12 18.41
C LEU A 81 8.68 27.99 17.87
N ILE A 82 8.90 27.18 16.82
CA ILE A 82 10.19 27.06 16.14
C ILE A 82 10.52 28.33 15.34
N ALA A 83 9.51 29.03 14.82
CA ALA A 83 9.71 30.27 14.07
C ALA A 83 10.51 31.31 14.87
N ASP A 84 11.66 31.72 14.35
CA ASP A 84 12.52 32.73 14.97
C ASP A 84 11.88 34.14 14.92
N PRO A 85 11.60 34.78 16.07
CA PRO A 85 11.05 36.13 16.10
C PRO A 85 11.89 37.17 15.37
N ALA A 86 13.21 36.97 15.28
CA ALA A 86 14.09 37.86 14.52
C ALA A 86 13.73 37.90 13.02
N ASN A 87 13.19 36.79 12.50
CA ASN A 87 12.85 36.62 11.08
C ASN A 87 11.35 36.75 10.81
N TYR A 88 10.49 36.36 11.76
CA TYR A 88 9.05 36.24 11.55
C TYR A 88 8.18 37.04 12.55
N GLY A 89 8.81 37.82 13.44
CA GLY A 89 8.14 38.60 14.48
C GLY A 89 7.61 37.77 15.65
N ASP A 90 7.05 38.44 16.66
CA ASP A 90 6.62 37.78 17.91
C ASP A 90 5.26 37.07 17.82
N ARG A 91 4.49 37.35 16.77
CA ARG A 91 3.11 36.87 16.62
C ARG A 91 3.00 35.34 16.64
N PRO A 92 3.85 34.57 15.93
CA PRO A 92 3.82 33.10 16.00
C PRO A 92 4.14 32.58 17.42
N ALA A 93 5.15 33.13 18.08
CA ALA A 93 5.55 32.71 19.42
C ALA A 93 4.46 32.99 20.46
N ALA A 94 3.82 34.17 20.41
CA ALA A 94 2.70 34.53 21.27
C ALA A 94 1.48 33.61 21.06
N LEU A 95 1.18 33.27 19.80
CA LEU A 95 0.12 32.32 19.48
C LEU A 95 0.43 30.92 20.02
N GLY A 96 1.67 30.44 19.84
CA GLY A 96 2.12 29.15 20.36
C GLY A 96 2.02 29.06 21.88
N ALA A 97 2.42 30.12 22.59
CA ALA A 97 2.29 30.21 24.05
C ALA A 97 0.83 30.11 24.50
N ALA A 98 -0.05 30.92 23.90
CA ALA A 98 -1.47 30.95 24.24
C ALA A 98 -2.19 29.62 23.92
N ALA A 99 -1.83 28.99 22.80
CA ALA A 99 -2.36 27.68 22.41
C ALA A 99 -1.89 26.57 23.37
N LEU A 100 -0.61 26.58 23.76
CA LEU A 100 -0.08 25.61 24.72
C LEU A 100 -0.73 25.76 26.12
N ASP A 101 -0.93 26.99 26.58
CA ASP A 101 -1.70 27.28 27.81
C ASP A 101 -3.13 26.74 27.73
N TRP A 102 -3.78 26.88 26.58
CA TRP A 102 -5.12 26.35 26.38
C TRP A 102 -5.14 24.82 26.43
N LEU A 103 -4.18 24.15 25.77
CA LEU A 103 -4.05 22.69 25.78
C LEU A 103 -3.78 22.16 27.19
N ASP A 104 -2.86 22.78 27.93
CA ASP A 104 -2.54 22.40 29.31
C ASP A 104 -3.75 22.51 30.25
N ARG A 105 -4.67 23.47 29.99
CA ARG A 105 -5.90 23.64 30.78
C ARG A 105 -7.04 22.68 30.40
N THR A 106 -7.13 22.28 29.13
CA THR A 106 -8.34 21.62 28.59
C THR A 106 -8.13 20.17 28.18
N MET A 107 -6.92 19.81 27.74
CA MET A 107 -6.61 18.49 27.21
C MET A 107 -5.67 17.69 28.11
N LEU A 108 -5.08 18.29 29.15
CA LEU A 108 -4.18 17.59 30.05
C LEU A 108 -4.96 16.79 31.10
N SER A 109 -4.73 15.48 31.15
CA SER A 109 -5.30 14.60 32.15
C SER A 109 -4.66 14.82 33.52
N GLY A 110 -5.28 14.27 34.58
CA GLY A 110 -4.68 14.26 35.91
C GLY A 110 -3.34 13.52 36.01
N SER A 111 -3.03 12.64 35.06
CA SER A 111 -1.74 11.94 34.96
C SER A 111 -0.67 12.73 34.21
N GLY A 112 -1.00 13.92 33.68
CA GLY A 112 -0.08 14.77 32.93
C GLY A 112 0.04 14.42 31.45
N ASP A 113 -0.88 13.63 30.91
CA ASP A 113 -0.90 13.20 29.51
C ASP A 113 -1.98 13.97 28.73
N TYR A 114 -1.71 14.29 27.46
CA TYR A 114 -2.72 14.91 26.60
C TYR A 114 -3.75 13.87 26.15
N LEU A 115 -5.04 14.16 26.36
CA LEU A 115 -6.17 13.40 25.82
C LEU A 115 -6.24 13.56 24.30
N ALA A 116 -6.74 12.57 23.58
CA ALA A 116 -6.76 12.59 22.12
C ALA A 116 -7.65 13.69 21.54
N THR A 117 -8.90 13.82 22.02
CA THR A 117 -9.89 14.74 21.42
C THR A 117 -10.83 15.35 22.47
N VAL A 118 -11.04 16.66 22.38
CA VAL A 118 -12.02 17.41 23.19
C VAL A 118 -12.94 18.25 22.31
N SER A 119 -14.07 18.73 22.86
CA SER A 119 -14.91 19.75 22.21
C SER A 119 -14.11 21.04 21.96
N ARG A 120 -14.58 21.87 21.03
CA ARG A 120 -13.90 23.11 20.62
C ARG A 120 -13.56 24.04 21.79
N ASP A 121 -14.44 24.13 22.80
CA ASP A 121 -14.26 24.91 24.02
C ASP A 121 -13.52 24.16 25.14
N GLY A 122 -13.22 22.88 24.95
CA GLY A 122 -12.59 22.00 25.94
C GLY A 122 -13.52 21.55 27.06
N SER A 123 -14.83 21.83 26.99
CA SER A 123 -15.78 21.48 28.05
C SER A 123 -16.15 19.99 28.11
N LYS A 124 -15.96 19.25 27.01
CA LYS A 124 -16.29 17.83 26.88
C LYS A 124 -15.12 17.04 26.33
N VAL A 125 -14.77 15.95 27.01
CA VAL A 125 -13.86 14.94 26.48
C VAL A 125 -14.62 14.06 25.49
N ILE A 126 -14.11 13.98 24.26
CA ILE A 126 -14.69 13.19 23.16
C ILE A 126 -13.97 11.86 23.03
N ASP A 127 -12.63 11.89 23.14
CA ASP A 127 -11.76 10.72 23.17
C ASP A 127 -10.69 10.93 24.24
N ASP A 128 -10.72 10.11 25.29
CA ASP A 128 -9.79 10.15 26.43
C ASP A 128 -8.53 9.29 26.21
N SER A 129 -8.38 8.71 25.01
CA SER A 129 -7.21 7.94 24.62
C SER A 129 -5.91 8.75 24.74
N ILE A 130 -4.84 8.10 25.18
CA ILE A 130 -3.50 8.69 25.23
C ILE A 130 -2.72 8.16 24.03
N THR A 131 -2.53 8.98 22.99
CA THR A 131 -1.74 8.58 21.81
C THR A 131 -0.28 8.99 21.97
N ALA A 132 0.65 8.12 21.55
CA ALA A 132 2.08 8.39 21.63
C ALA A 132 2.48 9.61 20.79
N LEU A 133 1.86 9.80 19.62
CA LEU A 133 2.14 10.93 18.74
C LEU A 133 1.76 12.27 19.39
N ALA A 134 0.60 12.35 20.06
CA ALA A 134 0.22 13.54 20.82
C ALA A 134 1.22 13.83 21.95
N GLN A 135 1.65 12.80 22.70
CA GLN A 135 2.62 12.99 23.78
C GLN A 135 3.99 13.43 23.26
N ALA A 136 4.43 12.89 22.11
CA ALA A 136 5.68 13.25 21.47
C ALA A 136 5.68 14.72 21.01
N PHE A 137 4.66 15.16 20.28
CA PHE A 137 4.51 16.58 19.93
C PHE A 137 4.35 17.46 21.18
N GLY A 138 3.69 16.97 22.23
CA GLY A 138 3.59 17.62 23.53
C GLY A 138 4.96 17.92 24.15
N LEU A 139 5.83 16.92 24.22
CA LEU A 139 7.20 17.10 24.72
C LEU A 139 8.00 18.06 23.84
N TRP A 140 7.87 17.95 22.52
CA TRP A 140 8.56 18.84 21.59
C TRP A 140 8.05 20.29 21.71
N ALA A 141 6.74 20.50 21.88
CA ALA A 141 6.15 21.82 22.11
C ALA A 141 6.68 22.46 23.40
N HIS A 142 6.74 21.70 24.50
CA HIS A 142 7.31 22.16 25.77
C HIS A 142 8.82 22.46 25.64
N ALA A 143 9.58 21.64 24.90
CA ALA A 143 10.99 21.91 24.60
C ALA A 143 11.17 23.23 23.84
N CYS A 144 10.34 23.48 22.81
CA CYS A 144 10.35 24.75 22.09
C CYS A 144 9.98 25.93 22.99
N ALA A 145 8.98 25.76 23.88
CA ALA A 145 8.56 26.80 24.81
C ALA A 145 9.65 27.17 25.83
N VAL A 146 10.39 26.18 26.36
CA VAL A 146 11.53 26.43 27.26
C VAL A 146 12.65 27.18 26.55
N ARG A 147 12.99 26.84 25.30
CA ARG A 147 13.98 27.60 24.50
C ARG A 147 13.59 29.05 24.27
N ARG A 148 12.29 29.34 24.31
CA ARG A 148 11.73 30.69 24.18
C ARG A 148 11.51 31.38 25.52
N GLU A 149 11.96 30.77 26.63
CA GLU A 149 11.77 31.28 27.99
C GLU A 149 10.29 31.42 28.39
N LEU A 150 9.39 30.71 27.71
CA LEU A 150 7.94 30.73 27.97
C LEU A 150 7.51 29.72 29.04
N ARG A 151 8.40 28.77 29.36
CA ARG A 151 8.20 27.68 30.33
C ARG A 151 9.50 27.39 31.07
N SER A 152 9.41 26.79 32.25
CA SER A 152 10.58 26.39 33.04
C SER A 152 11.14 25.04 32.61
N GLU A 153 12.46 24.87 32.76
CA GLU A 153 13.13 23.58 32.57
C GLU A 153 12.57 22.49 33.48
N GLU A 154 12.12 22.83 34.69
CA GLU A 154 11.50 21.88 35.62
C GLU A 154 10.21 21.28 35.05
N SER A 155 9.40 22.08 34.35
CA SER A 155 8.19 21.61 33.67
C SER A 155 8.54 20.64 32.55
N LEU A 156 9.56 20.96 31.76
CA LEU A 156 10.06 20.09 30.69
C LEU A 156 10.61 18.77 31.26
N ARG A 157 11.40 18.83 32.34
CA ARG A 157 11.97 17.64 33.00
C ARG A 157 10.89 16.68 33.46
N ARG A 158 9.86 17.15 34.17
CA ARG A 158 8.75 16.29 34.63
C ARG A 158 8.05 15.58 33.45
N ARG A 159 7.80 16.29 32.35
CA ARG A 159 7.18 15.70 31.16
C ARG A 159 8.12 14.69 30.48
N ALA A 160 9.40 15.02 30.35
CA ALA A 160 10.40 14.15 29.75
C ALA A 160 10.57 12.84 30.56
N GLU A 161 10.62 12.92 31.89
CA GLU A 161 10.69 11.74 32.78
C GLU A 161 9.43 10.87 32.65
N ARG A 162 8.23 11.48 32.68
CA ARG A 162 6.96 10.77 32.47
C ARG A 162 6.92 10.02 31.14
N ILE A 163 7.46 10.60 30.08
CA ILE A 163 7.52 9.97 28.76
C ILE A 163 8.56 8.86 28.73
N ARG A 164 9.78 9.12 29.20
CA ARG A 164 10.90 8.17 29.23
C ARG A 164 10.57 6.92 30.02
N ASP A 165 9.82 7.05 31.12
CA ASP A 165 9.64 5.98 32.11
C ASP A 165 8.35 5.18 31.93
N VAL A 166 7.38 5.70 31.16
CA VAL A 166 6.06 5.05 31.01
C VAL A 166 5.62 4.90 29.56
N LEU A 167 5.91 5.87 28.69
CA LEU A 167 5.50 5.81 27.27
C LEU A 167 6.56 5.13 26.38
N CYS A 168 7.81 5.12 26.83
CA CYS A 168 8.90 4.44 26.16
C CYS A 168 9.43 3.31 27.06
N SER A 169 9.37 2.06 26.59
CA SER A 169 9.95 0.97 27.35
C SER A 169 11.48 1.11 27.45
N PRO A 170 12.11 0.43 28.42
CA PRO A 170 13.57 0.32 28.48
C PRO A 170 14.19 -0.22 27.18
N GLN A 171 13.44 -0.99 26.40
CA GLN A 171 13.82 -1.58 25.11
C GLN A 171 13.48 -0.69 23.91
N GLY A 172 13.03 0.55 24.11
CA GLY A 172 12.71 1.46 23.01
C GLY A 172 11.33 1.26 22.38
N VAL A 173 10.48 0.41 22.97
CA VAL A 173 9.11 0.18 22.48
C VAL A 173 8.24 1.39 22.84
N VAL A 174 7.65 2.02 21.83
CA VAL A 174 6.66 3.10 21.99
C VAL A 174 5.30 2.59 21.55
N ALA A 175 4.44 2.27 22.50
CA ALA A 175 3.07 1.84 22.20
C ALA A 175 2.25 3.03 21.66
N SER A 176 1.66 2.87 20.48
CA SER A 176 0.92 3.92 19.76
C SER A 176 -0.21 4.53 20.59
N LYS A 177 -0.81 3.72 21.48
CA LYS A 177 -1.94 4.10 22.32
C LYS A 177 -1.84 3.44 23.69
N LEU A 178 -2.03 4.24 24.74
CA LEU A 178 -2.15 3.78 26.12
C LEU A 178 -3.57 3.95 26.63
N ARG A 179 -3.93 3.10 27.59
CA ARG A 179 -5.13 3.23 28.41
C ARG A 179 -4.89 4.25 29.53
N PRO A 180 -5.94 4.78 30.18
CA PRO A 180 -5.79 5.72 31.30
C PRO A 180 -4.97 5.20 32.49
N ASP A 181 -4.80 3.88 32.62
CA ASP A 181 -3.95 3.25 33.65
C ASP A 181 -2.46 3.17 33.25
N GLY A 182 -2.08 3.71 32.09
CA GLY A 182 -0.70 3.74 31.60
C GLY A 182 -0.25 2.48 30.87
N MET A 183 -1.08 1.45 30.79
CA MET A 183 -0.76 0.23 30.05
C MET A 183 -1.12 0.36 28.56
N PRO A 184 -0.41 -0.34 27.64
CA PRO A 184 -0.77 -0.38 26.23
C PRO A 184 -2.24 -0.81 26.02
N ALA A 185 -2.91 -0.17 25.05
CA ALA A 185 -4.23 -0.61 24.60
C ALA A 185 -4.15 -1.98 23.91
N VAL A 186 -5.28 -2.70 23.84
CA VAL A 186 -5.32 -4.06 23.25
C VAL A 186 -4.93 -4.06 21.77
N ASP A 187 -5.25 -2.96 21.07
CA ASP A 187 -4.94 -2.71 19.67
C ASP A 187 -3.67 -1.86 19.48
N ALA A 188 -2.88 -1.64 20.54
CA ALA A 188 -1.66 -0.86 20.45
C ALA A 188 -0.61 -1.56 19.57
N LYS A 189 0.09 -0.75 18.77
CA LYS A 189 1.18 -1.14 17.87
C LYS A 189 2.40 -0.28 18.17
N VAL A 190 3.54 -0.64 17.61
CA VAL A 190 4.64 0.33 17.48
C VAL A 190 4.43 1.04 16.15
N ASP A 191 4.11 2.33 16.20
CA ASP A 191 3.95 3.19 15.02
C ASP A 191 5.27 3.93 14.75
N GLY A 192 5.77 3.84 13.51
CA GLY A 192 7.04 4.42 13.10
C GLY A 192 7.02 5.95 13.11
N THR A 193 5.89 6.59 12.81
CA THR A 193 5.77 8.06 12.87
C THR A 193 5.80 8.55 14.32
N ALA A 194 5.00 7.96 15.20
CA ALA A 194 4.99 8.27 16.63
C ALA A 194 6.35 8.04 17.27
N SER A 195 7.02 6.93 16.94
CA SER A 195 8.35 6.60 17.46
C SER A 195 9.42 7.58 16.97
N ALA A 196 9.37 7.98 15.69
CA ALA A 196 10.29 8.99 15.14
C ALA A 196 10.12 10.35 15.82
N VAL A 197 8.89 10.86 15.93
CA VAL A 197 8.61 12.14 16.59
C VAL A 197 8.97 12.06 18.09
N MET A 198 8.75 10.91 18.73
CA MET A 198 9.14 10.67 20.12
C MET A 198 10.67 10.75 20.30
N ALA A 199 11.43 10.12 19.43
CA ALA A 199 12.90 10.18 19.46
C ALA A 199 13.40 11.61 19.25
N ILE A 200 12.81 12.36 18.33
CA ILE A 200 13.09 13.79 18.14
C ILE A 200 12.81 14.55 19.44
N ALA A 201 11.62 14.41 20.01
CA ALA A 201 11.22 15.15 21.20
C ALA A 201 12.12 14.87 22.41
N LEU A 202 12.50 13.61 22.62
CA LEU A 202 13.43 13.18 23.67
C LEU A 202 14.84 13.76 23.46
N ALA A 203 15.36 13.73 22.24
CA ALA A 203 16.67 14.32 21.94
C ALA A 203 16.66 15.85 22.15
N GLN A 204 15.60 16.54 21.73
CA GLN A 204 15.45 17.98 21.94
C GLN A 204 15.37 18.33 23.44
N ALA A 205 14.62 17.54 24.22
CA ALA A 205 14.53 17.73 25.67
C ALA A 205 15.86 17.44 26.37
N GLY A 206 16.56 16.35 26.01
CA GLY A 206 17.88 15.99 26.55
C GLY A 206 18.91 17.09 26.32
N ASN A 207 18.92 17.67 25.12
CA ASN A 207 19.82 18.80 24.79
C ASN A 207 19.55 20.04 25.65
N ILE A 208 18.28 20.39 25.89
CA ILE A 208 17.93 21.56 26.73
C ILE A 208 18.28 21.29 28.19
N LEU A 209 17.91 20.10 28.70
CA LEU A 209 18.07 19.73 30.10
C LEU A 209 19.51 19.29 30.45
N SER A 210 20.39 19.21 29.46
CA SER A 210 21.75 18.66 29.58
C SER A 210 21.75 17.28 30.27
N ASP A 211 20.83 16.41 29.86
CA ASP A 211 20.58 15.10 30.48
C ASP A 211 20.62 13.99 29.42
N GLU A 212 21.72 13.23 29.42
CA GLU A 212 22.00 12.18 28.44
C GLU A 212 21.00 11.02 28.50
N SER A 213 20.27 10.84 29.61
CA SER A 213 19.31 9.74 29.73
C SER A 213 18.16 9.85 28.72
N PHE A 214 17.80 11.06 28.29
CA PHE A 214 16.78 11.27 27.26
C PHE A 214 17.33 11.04 25.85
N ALA A 215 18.58 11.45 25.58
CA ALA A 215 19.26 11.19 24.32
C ALA A 215 19.52 9.68 24.12
N GLU A 216 19.91 8.97 25.19
CA GLU A 216 20.02 7.51 25.22
C GLU A 216 18.69 6.85 24.89
N ARG A 217 17.60 7.28 25.53
CA ARG A 217 16.26 6.74 25.24
C ARG A 217 15.86 6.98 23.78
N ALA A 218 16.16 8.16 23.22
CA ALA A 218 15.91 8.45 21.81
C ALA A 218 16.66 7.50 20.88
N ARG A 219 17.93 7.19 21.17
CA ARG A 219 18.74 6.20 20.44
C ARG A 219 18.13 4.81 20.54
N THR A 220 17.77 4.35 21.73
CA THR A 220 17.13 3.03 21.92
C THR A 220 15.81 2.90 21.14
N VAL A 221 15.00 3.97 21.07
CA VAL A 221 13.76 3.95 20.26
C VAL A 221 14.08 3.75 18.78
N LEU A 222 15.08 4.47 18.23
CA LEU A 222 15.46 4.32 16.83
C LEU A 222 16.13 2.98 16.53
N GLU A 223 16.90 2.42 17.47
CA GLU A 223 17.45 1.06 17.38
C GLU A 223 16.34 0.01 17.27
N PHE A 224 15.32 0.08 18.13
CA PHE A 224 14.16 -0.81 18.04
C PHE A 224 13.46 -0.70 16.67
N ILE A 225 13.24 0.54 16.21
CA ILE A 225 12.61 0.78 14.90
C ILE A 225 13.45 0.21 13.77
N ASP A 226 14.76 0.37 13.84
CA ASP A 226 15.64 -0.11 12.79
C ASP A 226 15.71 -1.63 12.70
N GLU A 227 15.72 -2.29 13.85
CA GLU A 227 15.73 -3.74 13.93
C GLU A 227 14.44 -4.37 13.39
N ASN A 228 13.29 -3.73 13.64
CA ASN A 228 11.96 -4.35 13.49
C ASN A 228 11.14 -3.81 12.31
N LEU A 229 11.29 -2.52 11.94
CA LEU A 229 10.51 -1.91 10.86
C LEU A 229 11.27 -1.83 9.53
N TRP A 230 12.60 -1.90 9.51
CA TRP A 230 13.34 -1.88 8.25
C TRP A 230 13.11 -3.15 7.43
N ASP A 231 12.54 -3.01 6.23
CA ASP A 231 12.39 -4.11 5.29
C ASP A 231 13.72 -4.42 4.60
N LYS A 232 14.40 -5.46 5.07
CA LYS A 232 15.67 -5.93 4.48
C LYS A 232 15.51 -6.49 3.06
N ARG A 233 14.29 -6.85 2.63
CA ARG A 233 14.00 -7.47 1.33
C ARG A 233 13.76 -6.42 0.25
N PHE A 234 12.97 -5.38 0.54
CA PHE A 234 12.57 -4.37 -0.45
C PHE A 234 13.02 -2.93 -0.11
N ALA A 235 13.70 -2.75 1.01
CA ALA A 235 14.07 -1.47 1.62
C ALA A 235 12.86 -0.62 2.07
N GLY A 236 13.14 0.42 2.85
CA GLY A 236 12.10 1.26 3.45
C GLY A 236 11.57 0.67 4.76
N TYR A 237 11.05 1.54 5.59
CA TYR A 237 10.44 1.19 6.86
C TYR A 237 8.96 0.92 6.70
N TRP A 238 8.50 -0.19 7.27
CA TRP A 238 7.09 -0.41 7.56
C TRP A 238 6.57 0.70 8.49
N ASP A 239 5.31 1.07 8.31
CA ASP A 239 4.67 2.09 9.12
C ASP A 239 4.43 1.64 10.56
N HIS A 240 4.18 0.35 10.78
CA HIS A 240 3.98 -0.20 12.12
C HIS A 240 4.32 -1.70 12.27
N CYS A 241 4.49 -2.16 13.51
CA CYS A 241 4.60 -3.56 13.91
C CYS A 241 3.84 -3.86 15.21
N ASP A 242 3.70 -5.15 15.56
CA ASP A 242 3.26 -5.55 16.90
C ASP A 242 4.25 -5.07 17.98
N LEU A 243 3.79 -4.98 19.24
CA LEU A 243 4.64 -4.57 20.36
C LEU A 243 5.84 -5.50 20.61
N ASP A 244 5.83 -6.73 20.08
CA ASP A 244 6.94 -7.68 20.12
C ASP A 244 7.89 -7.57 18.91
N GLY A 245 7.73 -6.53 18.07
CA GLY A 245 8.57 -6.26 16.90
C GLY A 245 8.15 -7.00 15.63
N LYS A 246 7.14 -7.87 15.66
CA LYS A 246 6.76 -8.63 14.48
C LYS A 246 5.91 -7.81 13.51
N ILE A 247 6.32 -7.83 12.24
CA ILE A 247 5.49 -7.40 11.11
C ILE A 247 4.45 -8.50 10.85
N THR A 248 3.24 -8.32 11.38
CA THR A 248 2.16 -9.28 11.21
C THR A 248 1.03 -8.68 10.38
N VAL A 249 0.60 -9.44 9.37
CA VAL A 249 -0.77 -9.35 8.87
C VAL A 249 -1.55 -10.40 9.63
N HIS A 250 -2.23 -9.99 10.70
CA HIS A 250 -2.92 -10.96 11.53
C HIS A 250 -3.99 -11.71 10.71
N ARG A 251 -3.89 -13.04 10.63
CA ARG A 251 -4.78 -13.87 9.78
C ARG A 251 -6.24 -13.85 10.25
N GLU A 252 -6.47 -13.58 11.53
CA GLU A 252 -7.83 -13.36 12.04
C GLU A 252 -8.37 -11.96 11.71
N PHE A 253 -7.51 -11.02 11.27
CA PHE A 253 -7.76 -9.59 11.09
C PHE A 253 -8.10 -9.17 9.65
N ILE A 254 -8.61 -10.08 8.83
CA ILE A 254 -9.54 -9.64 7.77
C ILE A 254 -10.70 -8.83 8.41
N THR A 255 -10.91 -8.91 9.74
CA THR A 255 -12.15 -8.51 10.41
C THR A 255 -12.02 -7.60 11.64
N LEU A 256 -10.99 -6.76 11.74
CA LEU A 256 -10.95 -5.72 12.78
C LEU A 256 -10.59 -4.37 12.14
N LEU A 257 -11.41 -3.36 12.42
CA LEU A 257 -11.19 -1.95 12.08
C LEU A 257 -9.76 -1.53 12.47
N ASN A 258 -9.21 -0.64 11.64
CA ASN A 258 -7.89 0.03 11.70
C ASN A 258 -6.88 -0.62 10.73
N ALA A 259 -5.92 0.17 10.23
CA ALA A 259 -4.85 -0.19 9.30
C ALA A 259 -4.11 -1.49 9.71
N ALA A 260 -4.65 -2.65 9.37
CA ALA A 260 -4.20 -3.96 9.86
C ALA A 260 -3.12 -4.60 8.98
N ILE A 261 -2.77 -3.93 7.88
CA ILE A 261 -1.74 -4.37 6.95
C ILE A 261 -0.65 -3.30 7.01
N PRO A 262 0.53 -3.63 7.58
CA PRO A 262 1.68 -2.73 7.51
C PRO A 262 1.97 -2.33 6.06
N VAL A 263 2.21 -1.04 5.84
CA VAL A 263 2.57 -0.47 4.53
C VAL A 263 3.81 0.41 4.70
N LYS A 264 4.48 0.74 3.62
CA LYS A 264 5.63 1.65 3.69
C LYS A 264 5.24 2.98 3.11
N THR A 265 5.01 3.97 3.97
CA THR A 265 4.60 5.31 3.54
C THR A 265 5.79 6.25 3.44
N SER A 266 5.75 7.19 2.48
CA SER A 266 6.73 8.28 2.41
C SER A 266 6.69 9.15 3.66
N ARG A 267 5.51 9.36 4.26
CA ARG A 267 5.36 10.05 5.55
C ARG A 267 6.18 9.40 6.67
N THR A 268 5.99 8.11 6.93
CA THR A 268 6.72 7.43 8.02
C THR A 268 8.22 7.39 7.74
N ASN A 269 8.61 7.09 6.50
CA ASN A 269 10.03 7.03 6.12
C ASN A 269 10.71 8.40 6.22
N ALA A 270 10.03 9.49 5.84
CA ALA A 270 10.55 10.85 5.99
C ALA A 270 10.74 11.22 7.46
N TRP A 271 9.78 10.91 8.33
CA TRP A 271 9.96 11.12 9.77
C TRP A 271 11.15 10.36 10.34
N LEU A 272 11.37 9.12 9.91
CA LEU A 272 12.50 8.31 10.36
C LEU A 272 13.85 8.83 9.85
N VAL A 273 13.91 9.36 8.62
CA VAL A 273 15.10 10.07 8.11
C VAL A 273 15.40 11.30 8.97
N LEU A 274 14.38 12.11 9.28
CA LEU A 274 14.53 13.30 10.12
C LEU A 274 14.97 12.94 11.54
N ALA A 275 14.33 11.94 12.15
CA ALA A 275 14.68 11.48 13.49
C ALA A 275 16.11 10.92 13.54
N ALA A 276 16.49 10.07 12.58
CA ALA A 276 17.84 9.55 12.48
C ALA A 276 18.88 10.67 12.32
N SER A 277 18.59 11.69 11.50
CA SER A 277 19.50 12.82 11.36
C SER A 277 19.63 13.64 12.64
N ILE A 278 18.55 13.85 13.38
CA ILE A 278 18.56 14.63 14.62
C ILE A 278 19.27 13.87 15.75
N VAL A 279 19.04 12.56 15.84
CA VAL A 279 19.53 11.73 16.96
C VAL A 279 20.94 11.19 16.71
N HIS A 280 21.24 10.72 15.49
CA HIS A 280 22.54 10.11 15.16
C HIS A 280 23.44 11.03 14.33
N GLY A 281 22.87 12.08 13.72
CA GLY A 281 23.57 12.99 12.83
C GLY A 281 23.25 12.75 11.35
N PRO A 282 23.39 13.78 10.50
CA PRO A 282 22.96 13.75 9.09
C PRO A 282 23.75 12.79 8.21
N LYS A 283 24.91 12.29 8.68
CA LYS A 283 25.75 11.33 7.96
C LYS A 283 25.54 9.86 8.33
N HIS A 284 24.56 9.58 9.18
CA HIS A 284 24.29 8.22 9.62
C HIS A 284 23.70 7.37 8.47
N GLU A 285 24.03 6.09 8.41
CA GLU A 285 23.58 5.17 7.36
C GLU A 285 22.05 5.11 7.25
N ALA A 286 21.35 5.24 8.37
CA ALA A 286 19.89 5.29 8.44
C ALA A 286 19.28 6.44 7.61
N VAL A 287 19.95 7.60 7.60
CA VAL A 287 19.54 8.77 6.80
C VAL A 287 19.71 8.47 5.32
N ALA A 288 20.88 7.91 4.94
CA ALA A 288 21.19 7.58 3.55
C ALA A 288 20.21 6.54 2.97
N ARG A 289 19.98 5.42 3.68
CA ARG A 289 19.08 4.36 3.20
C ARG A 289 17.62 4.80 3.18
N GLY A 290 17.17 5.58 4.17
CA GLY A 290 15.80 6.09 4.23
C GLY A 290 15.53 7.11 3.12
N ALA A 291 16.45 8.03 2.88
CA ALA A 291 16.38 8.96 1.74
C ALA A 291 16.45 8.22 0.39
N GLY A 292 17.28 7.18 0.30
CA GLY A 292 17.30 6.26 -0.86
C GLY A 292 15.93 5.66 -1.15
N TYR A 293 15.20 5.24 -0.11
CA TYR A 293 13.84 4.71 -0.28
C TYR A 293 12.86 5.80 -0.73
N LEU A 294 12.91 6.99 -0.14
CA LEU A 294 12.04 8.11 -0.56
C LEU A 294 12.25 8.48 -2.03
N ARG A 295 13.48 8.41 -2.55
CA ARG A 295 13.77 8.66 -3.98
C ARG A 295 13.08 7.64 -4.89
N LYS A 296 12.86 6.40 -4.46
CA LYS A 296 12.08 5.40 -5.23
C LYS A 296 10.60 5.79 -5.39
N LEU A 297 10.09 6.61 -4.49
CA LEU A 297 8.71 7.10 -4.55
C LEU A 297 8.60 8.42 -5.31
N HIS A 298 9.70 8.96 -5.85
CA HIS A 298 9.65 10.18 -6.65
C HIS A 298 8.91 9.92 -7.97
N ASP A 299 7.94 10.78 -8.28
CA ASP A 299 7.24 10.78 -9.56
C ASP A 299 8.06 11.61 -10.55
N ASP A 300 8.88 10.94 -11.36
CA ASP A 300 9.71 11.60 -12.38
C ASP A 300 8.90 12.20 -13.54
N VAL A 301 7.59 11.89 -13.63
CA VAL A 301 6.71 12.39 -14.70
C VAL A 301 5.99 13.67 -14.27
N HIS A 302 5.39 13.69 -13.08
CA HIS A 302 4.59 14.83 -12.60
C HIS A 302 5.20 15.55 -11.37
N GLY A 303 6.38 15.12 -10.90
CA GLY A 303 7.09 15.70 -9.76
C GLY A 303 6.51 15.35 -8.39
N GLY A 304 7.30 15.49 -7.33
CA GLY A 304 6.88 15.16 -5.97
C GLY A 304 6.99 13.66 -5.66
N VAL A 305 6.46 13.22 -4.52
CA VAL A 305 6.57 11.82 -4.05
C VAL A 305 5.22 11.15 -3.89
N PHE A 306 5.11 9.90 -4.33
CA PHE A 306 3.99 9.04 -4.01
C PHE A 306 3.93 8.75 -2.50
N ILE A 307 2.74 8.41 -1.99
CA ILE A 307 2.53 8.24 -0.56
C ILE A 307 3.07 6.91 -0.03
N GLY A 308 3.34 5.90 -0.87
CA GLY A 308 3.99 4.67 -0.43
C GLY A 308 3.89 3.46 -1.34
N GLU A 309 4.13 2.28 -0.76
CA GLU A 309 3.90 0.94 -1.35
C GLU A 309 3.32 -0.01 -0.29
N GLY A 310 2.53 -0.99 -0.72
CA GLY A 310 1.78 -1.88 0.15
C GLY A 310 1.61 -3.28 -0.45
N TYR A 311 0.71 -4.08 0.12
CA TYR A 311 0.51 -5.48 -0.27
C TYR A 311 -0.73 -5.64 -1.15
N PHE A 312 -0.62 -6.47 -2.19
CA PHE A 312 -1.76 -6.99 -2.92
C PHE A 312 -1.56 -8.50 -3.10
N TRP A 313 -2.40 -9.30 -2.44
CA TRP A 313 -2.45 -10.77 -2.57
C TRP A 313 -1.20 -11.59 -2.18
N THR A 314 -0.13 -10.96 -1.73
CA THR A 314 1.05 -11.64 -1.19
C THR A 314 0.94 -11.83 0.32
N PRO A 315 1.53 -12.92 0.86
CA PRO A 315 1.80 -13.01 2.29
C PRO A 315 2.57 -11.77 2.79
N PRO A 316 2.44 -11.40 4.09
CA PRO A 316 3.30 -10.38 4.69
C PRO A 316 4.78 -10.64 4.36
N GLY A 317 5.49 -9.61 3.86
CA GLY A 317 6.88 -9.64 3.39
C GLY A 317 7.16 -9.09 1.98
N THR A 318 6.20 -9.10 1.04
CA THR A 318 6.35 -8.61 -0.35
C THR A 318 5.37 -7.47 -0.71
N PRO A 319 5.77 -6.18 -0.68
CA PRO A 319 4.91 -5.07 -1.08
C PRO A 319 4.79 -4.99 -2.60
N VAL A 320 3.76 -5.63 -3.16
CA VAL A 320 3.48 -5.66 -4.62
C VAL A 320 2.25 -4.83 -5.02
N GLY A 321 1.57 -4.24 -4.02
CA GLY A 321 0.28 -3.60 -4.14
C GLY A 321 0.33 -2.07 -4.01
N PRO A 322 -0.28 -1.33 -4.92
CA PRO A 322 -0.28 0.14 -4.88
C PRO A 322 -1.42 0.72 -4.02
N PHE A 323 -1.94 -0.03 -3.05
CA PHE A 323 -3.04 0.45 -2.21
C PHE A 323 -3.12 -0.19 -0.82
N GLU A 324 -3.72 0.56 0.10
CA GLU A 324 -4.07 0.15 1.47
C GLU A 324 -5.60 0.16 1.63
N ARG A 325 -6.19 -0.76 2.39
CA ARG A 325 -7.65 -0.78 2.63
C ARG A 325 -8.01 0.25 3.73
N LEU A 326 -8.79 1.28 3.39
CA LEU A 326 -9.09 2.38 4.33
C LEU A 326 -10.01 1.97 5.50
N MET A 327 -10.94 1.04 5.30
CA MET A 327 -11.92 0.64 6.31
C MET A 327 -12.27 -0.84 6.17
N LEU A 328 -12.10 -1.61 7.24
CA LEU A 328 -12.68 -2.95 7.40
C LEU A 328 -13.47 -2.96 8.71
N PRO A 329 -14.79 -3.18 8.72
CA PRO A 329 -15.55 -3.25 9.99
C PRO A 329 -15.00 -4.33 10.96
N THR A 330 -15.55 -4.45 12.18
CA THR A 330 -15.15 -5.55 13.11
C THR A 330 -16.09 -6.76 13.07
N ARG A 331 -15.57 -7.99 13.17
CA ARG A 331 -16.26 -9.33 13.10
C ARG A 331 -17.61 -9.44 13.83
N ARG A 332 -17.88 -8.54 14.79
CA ARG A 332 -19.06 -8.52 15.67
C ARG A 332 -20.10 -7.47 15.31
N THR A 333 -19.92 -6.69 14.24
CA THR A 333 -20.92 -5.72 13.80
C THR A 333 -22.06 -6.46 13.10
N ALA A 334 -23.20 -6.61 13.77
CA ALA A 334 -24.39 -7.24 13.20
C ALA A 334 -24.81 -6.53 11.91
N GLY A 335 -25.00 -7.31 10.82
CA GLY A 335 -25.33 -6.78 9.50
C GLY A 335 -24.15 -6.31 8.66
N ILE A 336 -22.90 -6.56 9.11
CA ILE A 336 -21.68 -6.09 8.44
C ILE A 336 -20.56 -7.17 8.35
N SER A 337 -19.80 -7.20 7.25
CA SER A 337 -18.73 -8.17 6.86
C SER A 337 -17.59 -7.51 6.03
N TYR A 338 -16.58 -8.29 5.61
CA TYR A 338 -15.17 -7.84 5.56
C TYR A 338 -14.44 -7.85 4.21
N PHE A 339 -15.12 -8.22 3.13
CA PHE A 339 -14.60 -8.01 1.79
C PHE A 339 -15.59 -7.10 1.07
N GLY A 340 -15.22 -6.52 -0.06
CA GLY A 340 -16.07 -5.58 -0.80
C GLY A 340 -15.36 -4.26 -1.04
N ALA A 341 -15.93 -3.48 -1.96
CA ALA A 341 -15.39 -2.23 -2.50
C ALA A 341 -15.32 -1.09 -1.46
N SER A 342 -14.71 -1.35 -0.31
CA SER A 342 -14.16 -0.29 0.55
C SER A 342 -13.16 0.51 -0.28
N SER A 343 -13.19 1.84 -0.14
CA SER A 343 -12.25 2.72 -0.80
C SER A 343 -10.82 2.34 -0.42
N PHE A 344 -10.03 1.97 -1.42
CA PHE A 344 -8.59 1.76 -1.27
C PHE A 344 -7.90 3.13 -1.18
N LEU A 345 -7.02 3.31 -0.19
CA LEU A 345 -6.02 4.36 -0.22
C LEU A 345 -5.01 3.99 -1.29
N ARG A 346 -5.04 4.72 -2.40
CA ARG A 346 -4.10 4.52 -3.49
C ARG A 346 -2.75 5.09 -3.09
N LEU A 347 -1.76 4.24 -2.98
CA LEU A 347 -0.42 4.60 -2.53
C LEU A 347 0.39 5.39 -3.58
N TYR A 348 -0.13 5.49 -4.80
CA TYR A 348 0.29 6.43 -5.85
C TYR A 348 -0.42 7.80 -5.81
N ASN A 349 -1.19 8.10 -4.76
CA ASN A 349 -1.64 9.48 -4.53
C ASN A 349 -0.48 10.32 -3.99
N LYS A 350 -0.69 11.64 -3.97
CA LYS A 350 0.21 12.62 -3.36
C LYS A 350 -0.57 13.45 -2.34
N PHE A 351 -0.05 13.54 -1.12
CA PHE A 351 -0.63 14.38 -0.06
C PHE A 351 0.34 15.49 0.35
N PRO A 352 -0.16 16.71 0.67
CA PRO A 352 0.68 17.84 1.05
C PRO A 352 1.66 17.54 2.19
N GLU A 353 1.21 16.84 3.23
CA GLU A 353 2.06 16.45 4.37
C GLU A 353 3.21 15.52 3.96
N SER A 354 2.96 14.59 3.03
CA SER A 354 3.98 13.67 2.55
C SER A 354 4.99 14.41 1.66
N GLN A 355 4.52 15.38 0.86
CA GLN A 355 5.40 16.23 0.06
C GLN A 355 6.32 17.08 0.94
N ALA A 356 5.74 17.75 1.95
CA ALA A 356 6.49 18.62 2.86
C ALA A 356 7.56 17.84 3.64
N LEU A 357 7.19 16.69 4.20
CA LEU A 357 8.12 15.86 4.96
C LEU A 357 9.22 15.27 4.07
N ALA A 358 8.89 14.80 2.86
CA ALA A 358 9.89 14.29 1.93
C ALA A 358 10.86 15.40 1.49
N ALA A 359 10.37 16.61 1.22
CA ALA A 359 11.23 17.76 0.91
C ALA A 359 12.19 18.07 2.08
N TRP A 360 11.70 18.06 3.31
CA TRP A 360 12.56 18.24 4.49
C TRP A 360 13.59 17.11 4.63
N ALA A 361 13.17 15.86 4.47
CA ALA A 361 14.07 14.70 4.53
C ALA A 361 15.15 14.74 3.44
N PHE A 362 14.81 15.15 2.22
CA PHE A 362 15.79 15.31 1.13
C PHE A 362 16.78 16.44 1.39
N ASN A 363 16.32 17.57 1.94
CA ASN A 363 17.21 18.67 2.34
C ASN A 363 18.23 18.23 3.39
N VAL A 364 17.79 17.44 4.37
CA VAL A 364 18.68 16.88 5.39
C VAL A 364 19.67 15.86 4.83
N ALA A 365 19.30 15.17 3.74
CA ALA A 365 20.11 14.15 3.08
C ALA A 365 20.84 14.64 1.82
N GLU A 366 20.91 15.96 1.57
CA GLU A 366 21.39 16.55 0.30
C GLU A 366 22.84 16.13 -0.02
N ASP A 367 23.71 16.15 0.99
CA ASP A 367 25.13 15.79 0.85
C ASP A 367 25.38 14.27 0.82
N LEU A 368 24.34 13.45 0.96
CA LEU A 368 24.49 12.01 0.97
C LEU A 368 24.36 11.42 -0.43
N PRO A 369 25.27 10.51 -0.82
CA PRO A 369 25.10 9.77 -2.05
C PRO A 369 23.76 9.02 -1.99
N ALA A 370 23.10 8.92 -3.14
CA ALA A 370 22.03 7.94 -3.27
C ALA A 370 22.65 6.56 -3.07
N GLU A 371 22.45 5.95 -1.90
CA GLU A 371 22.70 4.53 -1.69
C GLU A 371 21.93 3.78 -2.79
N PRO A 372 22.61 3.05 -3.68
CA PRO A 372 21.91 2.21 -4.63
C PRO A 372 21.19 1.15 -3.81
N LEU A 373 19.87 1.27 -3.71
CA LEU A 373 19.03 0.25 -3.11
C LEU A 373 19.04 -0.98 -4.00
N SER A 374 20.12 -1.76 -3.90
CA SER A 374 20.48 -2.95 -4.68
C SER A 374 19.60 -3.16 -5.92
N GLN A 375 19.77 -2.30 -6.94
CA GLN A 375 19.25 -2.57 -8.29
C GLN A 375 20.24 -3.42 -9.10
N LEU A 376 21.27 -3.94 -8.43
CA LEU A 376 22.16 -4.91 -9.03
C LEU A 376 21.42 -6.25 -9.08
N PRO A 377 21.55 -7.00 -10.19
CA PRO A 377 21.10 -8.38 -10.24
C PRO A 377 21.64 -9.11 -9.00
N PRO A 378 20.83 -9.94 -8.30
CA PRO A 378 21.29 -10.66 -7.11
C PRO A 378 22.60 -11.39 -7.41
N ALA A 379 23.51 -11.45 -6.43
CA ALA A 379 24.79 -12.13 -6.57
C ALA A 379 24.60 -13.51 -7.23
N GLY A 380 25.26 -13.71 -8.38
CA GLY A 380 25.17 -14.96 -9.16
C GLY A 380 24.32 -14.90 -10.44
N SER A 381 23.57 -13.82 -10.70
CA SER A 381 22.90 -13.63 -12.00
C SER A 381 23.82 -12.89 -12.99
N LEU A 382 24.32 -13.61 -14.00
CA LEU A 382 25.13 -13.01 -15.07
C LEU A 382 24.20 -12.28 -16.06
N PRO A 383 24.58 -11.09 -16.56
CA PRO A 383 23.85 -10.43 -17.65
C PRO A 383 23.74 -11.35 -18.86
N ILE A 384 22.56 -11.38 -19.49
CA ILE A 384 22.33 -12.13 -20.73
C ILE A 384 22.08 -11.13 -21.85
N PRO A 385 22.88 -11.13 -22.94
CA PRO A 385 22.58 -10.31 -24.10
C PRO A 385 21.30 -10.83 -24.77
N LEU A 386 20.46 -9.92 -25.29
CA LEU A 386 19.21 -10.25 -25.97
C LEU A 386 19.37 -11.34 -27.04
N SER A 387 20.49 -11.32 -27.77
CA SER A 387 20.81 -12.30 -28.81
C SER A 387 20.99 -13.74 -28.30
N ALA A 388 21.22 -13.92 -27.00
CA ALA A 388 21.39 -15.23 -26.36
C ALA A 388 20.10 -15.73 -25.68
N VAL A 389 19.04 -14.92 -25.65
CA VAL A 389 17.74 -15.34 -25.13
C VAL A 389 17.09 -16.33 -26.12
N PRO A 390 16.63 -17.51 -25.67
CA PRO A 390 16.02 -18.48 -26.58
C PRO A 390 14.70 -17.93 -27.16
N ARG A 391 14.24 -18.51 -28.26
CA ARG A 391 12.99 -18.11 -28.92
C ARG A 391 11.80 -18.89 -28.37
N SER A 392 10.68 -18.21 -28.17
CA SER A 392 9.43 -18.84 -27.78
C SER A 392 8.83 -19.65 -28.92
N ASP A 393 8.21 -20.78 -28.58
CA ASP A 393 7.38 -21.58 -29.48
C ASP A 393 5.89 -21.22 -29.40
N LEU A 394 5.54 -20.17 -28.63
CA LEU A 394 4.16 -19.73 -28.38
C LEU A 394 3.38 -19.53 -29.67
N GLN A 395 2.26 -20.23 -29.79
CA GLN A 395 1.30 -20.06 -30.86
C GLN A 395 0.23 -19.06 -30.43
N VAL A 396 0.03 -17.99 -31.21
CA VAL A 396 -1.02 -17.00 -30.96
C VAL A 396 -2.37 -17.57 -31.37
N ALA A 397 -3.36 -17.47 -30.50
CA ALA A 397 -4.73 -17.95 -30.73
C ALA A 397 -5.76 -16.84 -30.47
N THR A 398 -7.03 -17.10 -30.76
CA THR A 398 -8.15 -16.22 -30.39
C THR A 398 -8.77 -16.73 -29.09
N ILE A 399 -8.68 -15.98 -27.99
CA ILE A 399 -9.18 -16.43 -26.68
C ILE A 399 -10.71 -16.55 -26.65
N ALA A 400 -11.41 -15.75 -27.46
CA ALA A 400 -12.86 -15.84 -27.64
C ALA A 400 -13.31 -17.18 -28.27
N ASP A 401 -12.39 -17.96 -28.85
CA ASP A 401 -12.69 -19.26 -29.48
C ASP A 401 -12.34 -20.46 -28.57
N LEU A 402 -11.91 -20.23 -27.32
CA LEU A 402 -11.59 -21.31 -26.39
C LEU A 402 -12.79 -22.27 -26.24
N ALA A 403 -12.51 -23.56 -26.44
CA ALA A 403 -13.47 -24.65 -26.22
C ALA A 403 -13.71 -24.86 -24.72
N PRO A 404 -14.95 -25.11 -24.28
CA PRO A 404 -15.23 -25.42 -22.89
C PRO A 404 -14.45 -26.62 -22.36
N VAL A 405 -14.01 -26.52 -21.11
CA VAL A 405 -13.35 -27.59 -20.36
C VAL A 405 -14.36 -28.16 -19.35
N ASP A 406 -14.65 -29.46 -19.45
CA ASP A 406 -15.49 -30.15 -18.48
C ASP A 406 -14.67 -30.51 -17.24
N LEU A 407 -14.93 -29.79 -16.15
CA LEU A 407 -14.31 -30.00 -14.85
C LEU A 407 -15.26 -30.66 -13.84
N SER A 408 -16.41 -31.19 -14.27
CA SER A 408 -17.42 -31.79 -13.39
C SER A 408 -16.90 -32.99 -12.58
N ALA A 409 -15.84 -33.65 -13.05
CA ALA A 409 -15.16 -34.72 -12.31
C ALA A 409 -14.20 -34.20 -11.22
N LEU A 410 -13.82 -32.92 -11.28
CA LEU A 410 -12.82 -32.31 -10.41
C LEU A 410 -13.41 -31.29 -9.44
N MET A 411 -14.57 -30.71 -9.74
CA MET A 411 -15.27 -29.73 -8.90
C MET A 411 -16.79 -29.77 -9.13
N ASP A 412 -17.55 -29.20 -8.21
CA ASP A 412 -18.98 -28.88 -8.41
C ASP A 412 -19.14 -27.69 -9.38
N GLN A 413 -19.01 -27.98 -10.68
CA GLN A 413 -19.01 -27.00 -11.76
C GLN A 413 -20.36 -26.28 -11.89
N GLU A 414 -21.48 -27.02 -11.84
CA GLU A 414 -22.81 -26.44 -11.98
C GLU A 414 -23.09 -25.43 -10.87
N ARG A 415 -22.76 -25.77 -9.63
CA ARG A 415 -22.94 -24.85 -8.50
C ARG A 415 -22.05 -23.61 -8.64
N HIS A 416 -20.82 -23.74 -9.13
CA HIS A 416 -19.96 -22.58 -9.36
C HIS A 416 -20.53 -21.64 -10.43
N ILE A 417 -21.01 -22.17 -11.56
CA ILE A 417 -21.69 -21.37 -12.59
C ILE A 417 -22.92 -20.67 -12.02
N ALA A 418 -23.72 -21.34 -11.19
CA ALA A 418 -24.87 -20.75 -10.54
C ALA A 418 -24.50 -19.61 -9.58
N VAL A 419 -23.35 -19.69 -8.90
CA VAL A 419 -22.84 -18.59 -8.07
C VAL A 419 -22.46 -17.38 -8.93
N ILE A 420 -21.76 -17.58 -10.04
CA ILE A 420 -21.41 -16.49 -10.95
C ILE A 420 -22.69 -15.82 -11.48
N ASP A 421 -23.68 -16.63 -11.86
CA ASP A 421 -24.99 -16.15 -12.32
C ASP A 421 -25.69 -15.28 -11.28
N ALA A 422 -25.61 -15.66 -10.00
CA ALA A 422 -26.17 -14.90 -8.88
C ALA A 422 -25.37 -13.61 -8.55
N ALA A 423 -24.10 -13.51 -8.96
CA ALA A 423 -23.26 -12.32 -8.82
C ALA A 423 -23.50 -11.26 -9.92
N TYR A 424 -24.27 -11.60 -10.96
CA TYR A 424 -24.58 -10.68 -12.06
C TYR A 424 -25.52 -9.55 -11.62
N THR A 425 -25.15 -8.31 -11.97
CA THR A 425 -26.02 -7.14 -11.87
C THR A 425 -26.53 -6.76 -13.27
N PRO A 426 -27.86 -6.71 -13.49
CA PRO A 426 -28.45 -6.46 -14.81
C PRO A 426 -27.88 -5.24 -15.53
N HIS A 427 -27.46 -5.43 -16.78
CA HIS A 427 -26.91 -4.42 -17.68
C HIS A 427 -25.55 -3.84 -17.28
N LEU A 428 -24.99 -4.28 -16.17
CA LEU A 428 -23.68 -3.86 -15.69
C LEU A 428 -22.73 -5.06 -15.80
N GLY A 429 -22.08 -5.47 -14.72
CA GLY A 429 -21.19 -6.61 -14.69
C GLY A 429 -21.45 -7.53 -13.50
N PHE A 430 -20.38 -8.11 -12.96
CA PHE A 430 -20.42 -9.05 -11.85
C PHE A 430 -19.69 -8.46 -10.64
N GLY A 431 -20.23 -8.75 -9.44
CA GLY A 431 -19.56 -8.43 -8.19
C GLY A 431 -18.48 -9.44 -7.82
N TRP A 432 -17.80 -9.19 -6.71
CA TRP A 432 -16.78 -10.10 -6.16
C TRP A 432 -17.39 -11.36 -5.54
N THR A 433 -18.67 -11.29 -5.13
CA THR A 433 -19.46 -12.45 -4.70
C THR A 433 -20.92 -12.31 -5.14
N HIS A 434 -21.68 -13.39 -4.97
CA HIS A 434 -23.12 -13.44 -5.24
C HIS A 434 -23.99 -12.81 -4.14
N ARG A 435 -23.41 -12.45 -2.99
CA ARG A 435 -24.18 -12.02 -1.83
C ARG A 435 -24.63 -10.57 -2.02
N ARG A 436 -25.81 -10.21 -1.50
CA ARG A 436 -26.23 -8.80 -1.42
C ARG A 436 -25.86 -8.26 -0.05
N SER A 437 -25.11 -7.17 0.00
CA SER A 437 -24.90 -6.49 1.27
C SER A 437 -26.14 -5.66 1.65
N PRO A 438 -26.61 -5.75 2.90
CA PRO A 438 -27.66 -4.86 3.40
C PRO A 438 -27.22 -3.38 3.50
N LEU A 439 -25.91 -3.09 3.58
CA LEU A 439 -25.35 -1.75 3.89
C LEU A 439 -23.94 -1.49 3.27
N GLY A 440 -23.56 -2.17 2.17
CA GLY A 440 -22.20 -2.06 1.58
C GLY A 440 -21.10 -2.76 2.39
N SER A 441 -21.50 -3.61 3.31
CA SER A 441 -20.72 -4.35 4.29
C SER A 441 -20.45 -5.81 3.93
N GLN A 442 -20.74 -6.32 2.74
CA GLN A 442 -20.19 -7.59 2.24
C GLN A 442 -19.58 -7.25 0.87
N PRO A 443 -18.70 -8.08 0.30
CA PRO A 443 -18.43 -7.96 -1.11
C PRO A 443 -19.75 -8.31 -1.76
N ASP A 444 -20.46 -7.30 -2.24
CA ASP A 444 -21.78 -7.51 -2.75
C ASP A 444 -21.69 -7.82 -4.25
N ARG A 445 -22.85 -8.10 -4.83
CA ARG A 445 -23.04 -8.17 -6.28
C ARG A 445 -22.80 -6.83 -7.01
N THR A 446 -22.37 -5.75 -6.34
CA THR A 446 -22.09 -4.48 -7.02
C THR A 446 -20.99 -4.74 -8.05
N PRO A 447 -21.25 -4.41 -9.31
CA PRO A 447 -20.35 -4.73 -10.39
C PRO A 447 -19.02 -4.01 -10.23
N SER A 448 -17.95 -4.74 -10.50
CA SER A 448 -16.56 -4.28 -10.45
C SER A 448 -15.82 -4.85 -11.65
N VAL A 449 -14.84 -4.12 -12.21
CA VAL A 449 -14.11 -4.59 -13.39
C VAL A 449 -13.40 -5.90 -13.05
N PHE A 450 -12.80 -5.99 -11.87
CA PHE A 450 -12.20 -7.21 -11.33
C PHE A 450 -13.18 -8.38 -11.29
N GLY A 451 -14.29 -8.25 -10.56
CA GLY A 451 -15.28 -9.32 -10.43
C GLY A 451 -15.91 -9.72 -11.77
N THR A 452 -16.05 -8.75 -12.67
CA THR A 452 -16.56 -8.96 -14.04
C THR A 452 -15.61 -9.78 -14.89
N HIS A 453 -14.33 -9.39 -14.93
CA HIS A 453 -13.29 -10.10 -15.67
C HIS A 453 -13.19 -11.58 -15.24
N HIS A 454 -13.04 -11.82 -13.93
CA HIS A 454 -12.84 -13.17 -13.40
C HIS A 454 -14.09 -14.05 -13.60
N SER A 455 -15.28 -13.46 -13.50
CA SER A 455 -16.55 -14.15 -13.81
C SER A 455 -16.62 -14.57 -15.28
N ILE A 456 -16.30 -13.65 -16.21
CA ILE A 456 -16.30 -13.95 -17.65
C ILE A 456 -15.26 -15.03 -17.97
N ALA A 457 -14.06 -14.94 -17.41
CA ALA A 457 -13.00 -15.93 -17.62
C ALA A 457 -13.40 -17.32 -17.13
N ASN A 458 -14.00 -17.44 -15.94
CA ASN A 458 -14.49 -18.72 -15.43
C ASN A 458 -15.64 -19.27 -16.26
N LEU A 459 -16.60 -18.43 -16.65
CA LEU A 459 -17.68 -18.85 -17.55
C LEU A 459 -17.12 -19.33 -18.89
N LYS A 460 -16.10 -18.65 -19.44
CA LYS A 460 -15.47 -19.03 -20.69
C LYS A 460 -14.82 -20.42 -20.61
N VAL A 461 -14.04 -20.68 -19.56
CA VAL A 461 -13.41 -21.99 -19.32
C VAL A 461 -14.45 -23.08 -19.09
N LEU A 462 -15.48 -22.82 -18.28
CA LEU A 462 -16.47 -23.83 -17.89
C LEU A 462 -17.62 -24.01 -18.90
N GLY A 463 -17.63 -23.26 -20.00
CA GLY A 463 -18.72 -23.26 -20.99
C GLY A 463 -20.03 -22.63 -20.52
N GLY A 464 -19.98 -21.77 -19.49
CA GLY A 464 -21.11 -20.99 -19.03
C GLY A 464 -21.41 -19.79 -19.94
N ALA A 465 -22.68 -19.38 -20.00
CA ALA A 465 -23.10 -18.23 -20.81
C ALA A 465 -22.99 -16.92 -20.01
N VAL A 466 -22.36 -15.91 -20.59
CA VAL A 466 -22.38 -14.54 -20.05
C VAL A 466 -23.75 -13.91 -20.32
N ARG A 467 -24.41 -13.40 -19.28
CA ARG A 467 -25.69 -12.69 -19.43
C ARG A 467 -25.49 -11.32 -20.06
N ASN A 468 -26.25 -11.03 -21.12
CA ASN A 468 -26.24 -9.74 -21.82
C ASN A 468 -24.80 -9.22 -22.11
N PRO A 469 -23.98 -9.96 -22.87
CA PRO A 469 -22.57 -9.64 -23.07
C PRO A 469 -22.36 -8.22 -23.63
N GLN A 470 -23.29 -7.72 -24.46
CA GLN A 470 -23.25 -6.36 -25.00
C GLN A 470 -23.45 -5.28 -23.93
N GLY A 471 -24.34 -5.52 -22.96
CA GLY A 471 -24.50 -4.59 -21.82
C GLY A 471 -23.27 -4.59 -20.92
N VAL A 472 -22.69 -5.77 -20.67
CA VAL A 472 -21.45 -5.91 -19.89
C VAL A 472 -20.30 -5.15 -20.56
N ALA A 473 -20.13 -5.32 -21.88
CA ALA A 473 -19.12 -4.60 -22.64
C ALA A 473 -19.34 -3.08 -22.63
N GLY A 474 -20.59 -2.61 -22.77
CA GLY A 474 -20.94 -1.20 -22.65
C GLY A 474 -20.62 -0.62 -21.27
N TRP A 475 -20.84 -1.39 -20.21
CA TRP A 475 -20.49 -0.99 -18.85
C TRP A 475 -18.96 -0.95 -18.64
N LEU A 476 -18.21 -1.93 -19.12
CA LEU A 476 -16.74 -1.93 -19.09
C LEU A 476 -16.18 -0.68 -19.80
N ARG A 477 -16.69 -0.34 -21.00
CA ARG A 477 -16.32 0.91 -21.70
C ARG A 477 -16.63 2.17 -20.88
N SER A 478 -17.72 2.17 -20.11
CA SER A 478 -18.06 3.30 -19.25
C SER A 478 -17.12 3.51 -18.06
N THR A 479 -16.24 2.55 -17.76
CA THR A 479 -15.19 2.70 -16.73
C THR A 479 -13.91 3.32 -17.27
N GLN A 480 -13.81 3.56 -18.58
CA GLN A 480 -12.68 4.27 -19.18
C GLN A 480 -12.69 5.75 -18.77
N ALA A 481 -11.56 6.23 -18.25
CA ALA A 481 -11.33 7.60 -17.86
C ALA A 481 -10.80 8.45 -19.04
N ALA A 482 -10.80 9.77 -18.87
CA ALA A 482 -10.37 10.72 -19.90
C ALA A 482 -8.90 10.56 -20.34
N ASN A 483 -8.05 9.97 -19.50
CA ASN A 483 -6.66 9.64 -19.82
C ASN A 483 -6.51 8.32 -20.59
N GLY A 484 -7.61 7.64 -20.95
CA GLY A 484 -7.63 6.38 -21.69
C GLY A 484 -7.53 5.11 -20.85
N ALA A 485 -7.10 5.20 -19.59
CA ALA A 485 -7.07 4.08 -18.66
C ALA A 485 -8.47 3.69 -18.18
N PHE A 486 -8.65 2.46 -17.71
CA PHE A 486 -9.92 2.01 -17.11
C PHE A 486 -9.83 1.99 -15.59
N GLY A 487 -10.95 2.26 -14.94
CA GLY A 487 -11.11 2.09 -13.50
C GLY A 487 -12.01 0.93 -13.10
N GLU A 488 -12.02 0.60 -11.81
CA GLU A 488 -12.81 -0.51 -11.24
C GLU A 488 -14.33 -0.33 -11.41
N TYR A 489 -14.78 0.92 -11.57
CA TYR A 489 -16.16 1.32 -11.82
C TYR A 489 -16.19 2.70 -12.53
N PRO A 490 -17.32 3.12 -13.13
CA PRO A 490 -17.42 4.41 -13.82
C PRO A 490 -17.08 5.59 -12.92
N GLY A 491 -16.16 6.44 -13.37
CA GLY A 491 -15.65 7.59 -12.60
C GLY A 491 -14.69 7.22 -11.46
N GLY A 492 -14.34 5.94 -11.33
CA GLY A 492 -13.37 5.45 -10.36
C GLY A 492 -11.91 5.77 -10.73
N PRO A 493 -10.96 5.43 -9.85
CA PRO A 493 -9.53 5.45 -10.15
C PRO A 493 -9.22 4.65 -11.40
N ALA A 494 -8.43 5.19 -12.33
CA ALA A 494 -7.96 4.42 -13.47
C ALA A 494 -6.45 4.13 -13.34
N ASP A 495 -6.08 2.86 -13.57
CA ASP A 495 -4.70 2.34 -13.44
C ASP A 495 -4.44 1.15 -14.37
N VAL A 496 -3.18 0.67 -14.42
CA VAL A 496 -2.76 -0.46 -15.28
C VAL A 496 -3.52 -1.75 -14.97
N LEU A 497 -3.80 -2.06 -13.70
CA LEU A 497 -4.52 -3.28 -13.32
C LEU A 497 -5.94 -3.28 -13.89
N ASN A 498 -6.70 -2.23 -13.61
CA ASN A 498 -8.08 -2.11 -14.10
C ASN A 498 -8.14 -1.99 -15.62
N THR A 499 -7.14 -1.34 -16.23
CA THR A 499 -6.98 -1.26 -17.69
C THR A 499 -6.81 -2.65 -18.32
N TYR A 500 -5.88 -3.46 -17.79
CA TYR A 500 -5.71 -4.84 -18.25
C TYR A 500 -7.00 -5.65 -18.10
N LEU A 501 -7.63 -5.61 -16.93
CA LEU A 501 -8.84 -6.40 -16.64
C LEU A 501 -10.00 -6.02 -17.58
N ALA A 502 -10.22 -4.72 -17.81
CA ALA A 502 -11.26 -4.25 -18.72
C ALA A 502 -10.98 -4.64 -20.18
N VAL A 503 -9.74 -4.42 -20.65
CA VAL A 503 -9.32 -4.78 -22.02
C VAL A 503 -9.43 -6.29 -22.24
N ASN A 504 -8.95 -7.10 -21.30
CA ASN A 504 -9.02 -8.55 -21.42
C ASN A 504 -10.46 -9.08 -21.30
N ALA A 505 -11.30 -8.47 -20.46
CA ALA A 505 -12.71 -8.83 -20.37
C ALA A 505 -13.47 -8.52 -21.68
N LEU A 506 -13.17 -7.40 -22.35
CA LEU A 506 -13.73 -7.09 -23.66
C LEU A 506 -13.29 -8.11 -24.73
N ASP A 507 -12.02 -8.50 -24.73
CA ASP A 507 -11.48 -9.52 -25.64
C ASP A 507 -12.10 -10.91 -25.39
N LEU A 508 -12.30 -11.30 -24.12
CA LEU A 508 -13.00 -12.53 -23.72
C LEU A 508 -14.46 -12.55 -24.17
N LEU A 509 -15.12 -11.39 -24.25
CA LEU A 509 -16.48 -11.26 -24.79
C LEU A 509 -16.52 -11.29 -26.33
N GLY A 510 -15.36 -11.27 -27.00
CA GLY A 510 -15.24 -11.13 -28.44
C GLY A 510 -15.61 -9.74 -28.95
N ASP A 511 -15.56 -8.72 -28.08
CA ASP A 511 -15.81 -7.33 -28.45
C ASP A 511 -14.51 -6.67 -28.92
N ASN A 512 -14.53 -6.10 -30.14
CA ASN A 512 -13.38 -5.42 -30.73
C ASN A 512 -13.41 -3.90 -30.48
N ASP A 513 -14.44 -3.38 -29.80
CA ASP A 513 -14.55 -1.98 -29.39
C ASP A 513 -14.04 -1.80 -27.96
N PHE A 514 -12.78 -1.36 -27.86
CA PHE A 514 -12.09 -1.04 -26.61
C PHE A 514 -12.33 0.41 -26.13
N GLY A 515 -13.32 1.13 -26.67
CA GLY A 515 -13.50 2.55 -26.39
C GLY A 515 -12.42 3.40 -27.06
N ASP A 516 -11.84 4.37 -26.35
CA ASP A 516 -10.69 5.14 -26.83
C ASP A 516 -9.40 4.31 -26.74
N ARG A 517 -9.22 3.42 -27.72
CA ARG A 517 -8.06 2.53 -27.81
C ARG A 517 -6.74 3.31 -27.83
N ASP A 518 -6.67 4.43 -28.56
CA ASP A 518 -5.41 5.13 -28.77
C ASP A 518 -4.98 5.88 -27.50
N ALA A 519 -5.92 6.47 -26.77
CA ALA A 519 -5.64 7.02 -25.44
C ALA A 519 -5.20 5.93 -24.46
N CYS A 520 -5.85 4.75 -24.49
CA CYS A 520 -5.46 3.61 -23.66
C CYS A 520 -4.01 3.14 -23.94
N VAL A 521 -3.63 3.00 -25.21
CA VAL A 521 -2.27 2.65 -25.62
C VAL A 521 -1.26 3.72 -25.18
N GLN A 522 -1.60 5.01 -25.32
CA GLN A 522 -0.73 6.10 -24.87
C GLN A 522 -0.54 6.09 -23.35
N TYR A 523 -1.61 5.85 -22.59
CA TYR A 523 -1.53 5.70 -21.13
C TYR A 523 -0.61 4.56 -20.72
N LEU A 524 -0.80 3.36 -21.28
CA LEU A 524 0.04 2.20 -20.96
C LEU A 524 1.51 2.46 -21.29
N ARG A 525 1.81 3.12 -22.42
CA ARG A 525 3.17 3.53 -22.79
C ARG A 525 3.76 4.57 -21.84
N ALA A 526 2.97 5.47 -21.29
CA ALA A 526 3.40 6.44 -20.29
C ALA A 526 3.70 5.79 -18.92
N CYS A 527 3.14 4.60 -18.65
CA CYS A 527 3.48 3.80 -17.47
C CYS A 527 4.84 3.09 -17.60
N GLN A 528 5.46 3.04 -18.79
CA GLN A 528 6.79 2.45 -18.96
C GLN A 528 7.88 3.45 -18.52
N ASN A 529 8.66 3.09 -17.51
CA ASN A 529 9.77 3.90 -16.99
C ASN A 529 11.04 3.71 -17.84
N ASP A 530 12.08 4.50 -17.55
CA ASP A 530 13.36 4.47 -18.28
C ASP A 530 14.17 3.22 -17.97
N ASP A 531 13.89 2.55 -16.86
CA ASP A 531 14.43 1.23 -16.55
C ASP A 531 13.79 0.11 -17.38
N GLY A 532 12.80 0.42 -18.23
CA GLY A 532 12.12 -0.51 -19.12
C GLY A 532 10.91 -1.22 -18.52
N GLY A 533 10.76 -1.26 -17.20
CA GLY A 533 9.58 -1.81 -16.53
C GLY A 533 8.42 -0.83 -16.52
N PHE A 534 7.26 -1.27 -16.01
CA PHE A 534 6.06 -0.45 -15.90
C PHE A 534 5.62 -0.31 -14.43
N GLY A 535 5.14 0.88 -14.08
CA GLY A 535 4.44 1.15 -12.83
C GLY A 535 2.91 1.05 -12.96
N VAL A 536 2.21 1.10 -11.84
CA VAL A 536 0.72 1.10 -11.78
C VAL A 536 0.07 2.29 -12.50
N VAL A 537 0.74 3.43 -12.45
CA VAL A 537 0.40 4.70 -13.11
C VAL A 537 1.70 5.34 -13.62
N PRO A 538 1.65 6.32 -14.54
CA PRO A 538 2.86 6.97 -15.04
C PRO A 538 3.71 7.53 -13.89
N GLY A 539 5.02 7.27 -13.96
CA GLY A 539 6.02 7.70 -12.97
C GLY A 539 6.14 6.81 -11.72
N PHE A 540 5.19 5.90 -11.45
CA PHE A 540 5.30 4.99 -10.30
C PHE A 540 6.36 3.92 -10.54
N ILE A 541 7.01 3.44 -9.48
CA ILE A 541 8.09 2.46 -9.55
C ILE A 541 7.71 1.21 -10.36
N SER A 542 8.66 0.75 -11.19
CA SER A 542 8.52 -0.46 -11.99
C SER A 542 8.45 -1.73 -11.15
N ASP A 543 7.61 -2.68 -11.56
CA ASP A 543 7.58 -4.04 -11.02
C ASP A 543 7.11 -5.06 -12.09
N LEU A 544 7.32 -6.35 -11.86
CA LEU A 544 6.91 -7.41 -12.79
C LEU A 544 5.39 -7.59 -12.87
N PHE A 545 4.64 -7.17 -11.85
CA PHE A 545 3.17 -7.21 -11.85
C PHE A 545 2.63 -6.30 -12.94
N HIS A 546 2.87 -5.00 -12.83
CA HIS A 546 2.39 -4.00 -13.77
C HIS A 546 3.09 -4.10 -15.14
N THR A 547 4.37 -4.52 -15.20
CA THR A 547 5.06 -4.79 -16.49
C THR A 547 4.33 -5.85 -17.30
N ASN A 548 3.96 -6.97 -16.66
CA ASN A 548 3.24 -8.03 -17.33
C ASN A 548 1.82 -7.60 -17.73
N LEU A 549 1.05 -6.99 -16.83
CA LEU A 549 -0.32 -6.57 -17.12
C LEU A 549 -0.36 -5.54 -18.26
N ALA A 550 0.55 -4.56 -18.25
CA ALA A 550 0.64 -3.57 -19.32
C ALA A 550 1.05 -4.20 -20.66
N ALA A 551 2.01 -5.14 -20.66
CA ALA A 551 2.41 -5.85 -21.88
C ALA A 551 1.28 -6.71 -22.46
N VAL A 552 0.53 -7.42 -21.61
CA VAL A 552 -0.64 -8.20 -22.01
C VAL A 552 -1.73 -7.29 -22.59
N ALA A 553 -2.05 -6.18 -21.91
CA ALA A 553 -3.05 -5.22 -22.39
C ALA A 553 -2.65 -4.59 -23.73
N LEU A 554 -1.38 -4.16 -23.88
CA LEU A 554 -0.85 -3.64 -25.14
C LEU A 554 -0.93 -4.68 -26.27
N HIS A 555 -0.55 -5.93 -25.97
CA HIS A 555 -0.64 -7.04 -26.93
C HIS A 555 -2.09 -7.32 -27.36
N THR A 556 -3.04 -7.34 -26.43
CA THR A 556 -4.48 -7.47 -26.73
C THR A 556 -4.96 -6.33 -27.62
N LEU A 557 -4.54 -5.10 -27.32
CA LEU A 557 -4.84 -3.90 -28.11
C LEU A 557 -4.09 -3.87 -29.45
N LYS A 558 -3.22 -4.83 -29.78
CA LYS A 558 -2.36 -4.83 -30.99
C LYS A 558 -1.42 -3.62 -31.04
N ALA A 559 -0.75 -3.35 -29.92
CA ALA A 559 0.23 -2.28 -29.77
C ALA A 559 1.47 -2.78 -29.02
N ASP A 560 2.59 -2.10 -29.23
CA ASP A 560 3.84 -2.40 -28.52
C ASP A 560 4.10 -1.41 -27.36
N PRO A 561 4.90 -1.82 -26.36
CA PRO A 561 5.54 -0.92 -25.40
C PRO A 561 6.22 0.29 -26.05
N ARG A 562 6.54 1.32 -25.24
CA ARG A 562 7.38 2.45 -25.68
C ARG A 562 8.76 1.95 -26.14
N SER A 563 9.30 0.93 -25.47
CA SER A 563 10.46 0.16 -25.91
C SER A 563 10.35 -1.30 -25.49
N THR A 564 10.18 -2.20 -26.46
CA THR A 564 10.14 -3.65 -26.21
C THR A 564 11.49 -4.16 -25.71
N ASP A 565 12.61 -3.70 -26.29
CA ASP A 565 13.95 -4.11 -25.88
C ASP A 565 14.26 -3.72 -24.43
N ALA A 566 13.85 -2.51 -24.00
CA ALA A 566 14.02 -2.09 -22.61
C ALA A 566 13.13 -2.90 -21.66
N CYS A 567 11.91 -3.25 -22.07
CA CYS A 567 11.04 -4.13 -21.30
C CYS A 567 11.66 -5.51 -21.12
N VAL A 568 12.19 -6.10 -22.20
CA VAL A 568 12.90 -7.39 -22.13
C VAL A 568 14.12 -7.29 -21.22
N ASP A 569 14.94 -6.23 -21.35
CA ASP A 569 16.09 -6.02 -20.47
C ASP A 569 15.69 -5.94 -18.98
N TYR A 570 14.58 -5.25 -18.65
CA TYR A 570 14.04 -5.21 -17.29
C TYR A 570 13.65 -6.59 -16.76
N LEU A 571 12.98 -7.40 -17.58
CA LEU A 571 12.64 -8.79 -17.23
C LEU A 571 13.91 -9.60 -16.95
N LEU A 572 14.92 -9.51 -17.83
CA LEU A 572 16.18 -10.26 -17.69
C LEU A 572 17.00 -9.83 -16.46
N ARG A 573 17.01 -8.54 -16.11
CA ARG A 573 17.64 -8.02 -14.89
C ARG A 573 16.91 -8.42 -13.61
N SER A 574 15.63 -8.78 -13.70
CA SER A 574 14.84 -9.24 -12.55
C SER A 574 15.12 -10.70 -12.16
N ARG A 575 15.99 -11.40 -12.90
CA ARG A 575 16.39 -12.77 -12.63
C ARG A 575 17.30 -12.87 -11.41
N THR A 576 17.14 -13.93 -10.62
CA THR A 576 17.89 -14.16 -9.39
C THR A 576 18.93 -15.28 -9.55
N GLY A 577 19.96 -15.29 -8.70
CA GLY A 577 21.06 -16.26 -8.77
C GLY A 577 20.64 -17.72 -8.50
N ASP A 578 19.51 -17.94 -7.83
CA ASP A 578 18.92 -19.25 -7.55
C ASP A 578 18.07 -19.79 -8.71
N GLY A 579 17.87 -19.03 -9.79
CA GLY A 579 17.15 -19.46 -11.00
C GLY A 579 15.70 -18.99 -11.08
N GLY A 580 15.23 -18.20 -10.10
CA GLY A 580 13.93 -17.54 -10.13
C GLY A 580 13.97 -16.11 -10.69
N TYR A 581 12.88 -15.39 -10.47
CA TYR A 581 12.72 -13.98 -10.81
C TYR A 581 12.08 -13.26 -9.62
N GLY A 582 12.57 -12.07 -9.30
CA GLY A 582 12.02 -11.22 -8.24
C GLY A 582 11.12 -10.13 -8.80
N GLN A 583 10.16 -9.70 -7.99
CA GLN A 583 9.15 -8.69 -8.36
C GLN A 583 9.75 -7.38 -8.91
N ARG A 584 10.93 -7.01 -8.42
CA ARG A 584 11.75 -5.91 -8.93
C ARG A 584 13.19 -6.38 -9.11
N VAL A 585 13.94 -5.68 -9.93
CA VAL A 585 15.39 -5.89 -10.07
C VAL A 585 16.06 -5.86 -8.70
N GLY A 586 16.82 -6.91 -8.39
CA GLY A 586 17.55 -7.07 -7.12
C GLY A 586 16.74 -7.63 -5.95
N THR A 587 15.45 -7.94 -6.13
CA THR A 587 14.61 -8.54 -5.07
C THR A 587 14.62 -10.07 -5.14
N PRO A 588 14.32 -10.79 -4.03
CA PRO A 588 14.31 -12.25 -4.04
C PRO A 588 13.22 -12.85 -4.93
N ALA A 589 13.51 -14.05 -5.42
CA ALA A 589 12.61 -14.80 -6.28
C ALA A 589 11.25 -15.07 -5.65
N ASP A 590 10.22 -15.07 -6.48
CA ASP A 590 8.89 -15.50 -6.11
C ASP A 590 8.13 -16.16 -7.28
N VAL A 591 7.10 -16.95 -6.95
CA VAL A 591 6.30 -17.69 -7.94
C VAL A 591 5.64 -16.76 -8.96
N TYR A 592 5.16 -15.60 -8.53
CA TYR A 592 4.34 -14.72 -9.38
C TYR A 592 5.23 -14.07 -10.43
N SER A 593 6.41 -13.63 -10.01
CA SER A 593 7.44 -13.04 -10.86
C SER A 593 7.93 -13.99 -11.95
N ILE A 594 8.10 -15.29 -11.66
CA ILE A 594 8.48 -16.28 -12.67
C ILE A 594 7.39 -16.42 -13.73
N TYR A 595 6.12 -16.57 -13.32
CA TYR A 595 4.98 -16.62 -14.24
C TYR A 595 4.94 -15.39 -15.15
N ARG A 596 5.07 -14.20 -14.56
CA ARG A 596 4.99 -12.91 -15.26
C ARG A 596 6.14 -12.70 -16.24
N ALA A 597 7.36 -13.06 -15.85
CA ALA A 597 8.51 -13.01 -16.73
C ALA A 597 8.36 -13.98 -17.90
N ALA A 598 7.97 -15.24 -17.64
CA ALA A 598 7.78 -16.25 -18.66
C ALA A 598 6.69 -15.86 -19.68
N GLY A 599 5.53 -15.42 -19.20
CA GLY A 599 4.43 -15.00 -20.07
C GLY A 599 4.77 -13.77 -20.91
N THR A 600 5.40 -12.76 -20.29
CA THR A 600 5.74 -11.51 -21.01
C THR A 600 6.83 -11.73 -22.06
N LEU A 601 7.87 -12.51 -21.74
CA LEU A 601 8.89 -12.88 -22.73
C LEU A 601 8.27 -13.65 -23.90
N ALA A 602 7.37 -14.59 -23.60
CA ALA A 602 6.72 -15.40 -24.63
C ALA A 602 5.88 -14.55 -25.60
N LEU A 603 5.17 -13.52 -25.10
CA LEU A 603 4.47 -12.55 -25.97
C LEU A 603 5.41 -11.79 -26.91
N PHE A 604 6.65 -11.52 -26.48
CA PHE A 604 7.68 -10.91 -27.33
C PHE A 604 8.47 -11.92 -28.18
N GLY A 605 8.01 -13.17 -28.26
CA GLY A 605 8.65 -14.23 -29.04
C GLY A 605 9.97 -14.74 -28.45
N LEU A 606 10.15 -14.55 -27.14
CA LEU A 606 11.32 -14.97 -26.37
C LEU A 606 10.93 -15.99 -25.31
N ASP A 607 11.85 -16.89 -25.00
CA ASP A 607 11.68 -17.88 -23.95
C ASP A 607 12.38 -17.46 -22.67
N LEU A 608 11.96 -18.02 -21.53
CA LEU A 608 12.60 -17.78 -20.25
C LEU A 608 14.03 -18.37 -20.24
N PRO A 609 15.08 -17.56 -20.04
CA PRO A 609 16.43 -18.09 -19.85
C PRO A 609 16.54 -18.98 -18.62
N ASP A 610 17.39 -20.01 -18.70
CA ASP A 610 17.58 -21.02 -17.64
C ASP A 610 16.27 -21.68 -17.18
N ARG A 611 15.34 -21.87 -18.13
CA ARG A 611 14.01 -22.49 -17.95
C ARG A 611 13.99 -23.67 -16.96
N ASP A 612 14.90 -24.62 -17.09
CA ASP A 612 14.94 -25.81 -16.22
C ASP A 612 15.17 -25.45 -14.74
N ARG A 613 16.02 -24.44 -14.47
CA ARG A 613 16.25 -23.96 -13.10
C ARG A 613 15.01 -23.28 -12.54
N ALA A 614 14.26 -22.54 -13.35
CA ALA A 614 13.00 -21.93 -12.94
C ALA A 614 11.94 -23.00 -12.63
N ILE A 615 11.87 -24.07 -13.43
CA ILE A 615 10.99 -25.23 -13.17
C ILE A 615 11.33 -25.89 -11.84
N ASP A 616 12.62 -26.15 -11.59
CA ASP A 616 13.07 -26.76 -10.32
C ASP A 616 12.79 -25.86 -9.11
N TRP A 617 12.97 -24.55 -9.27
CA TRP A 617 12.63 -23.57 -8.24
C TRP A 617 11.13 -23.59 -7.91
N LEU A 618 10.27 -23.57 -8.93
CA LEU A 618 8.80 -23.64 -8.77
C LEU A 618 8.38 -24.94 -8.08
N ARG A 619 8.96 -26.07 -8.47
CA ARG A 619 8.70 -27.37 -7.80
C ARG A 619 9.07 -27.34 -6.32
N GLY A 620 10.13 -26.62 -5.95
CA GLY A 620 10.54 -26.42 -4.56
C GLY A 620 9.53 -25.65 -3.70
N THR A 621 8.62 -24.89 -4.30
CA THR A 621 7.57 -24.17 -3.55
C THR A 621 6.30 -24.99 -3.35
N GLN A 622 6.19 -26.19 -3.94
CA GLN A 622 5.08 -27.11 -3.68
C GLN A 622 5.13 -27.59 -2.22
N GLY A 623 4.04 -27.39 -1.50
CA GLY A 623 3.88 -27.78 -0.11
C GLY A 623 3.40 -29.20 0.08
N PRO A 624 3.46 -29.70 1.33
CA PRO A 624 3.11 -31.07 1.65
C PRO A 624 1.62 -31.37 1.45
N ASN A 625 0.75 -30.35 1.41
CA ASN A 625 -0.68 -30.54 1.15
C ASN A 625 -1.01 -30.55 -0.35
N GLY A 626 -0.03 -30.23 -1.21
CA GLY A 626 -0.17 -30.22 -2.67
C GLY A 626 -0.24 -28.82 -3.28
N GLY A 627 -0.64 -27.79 -2.52
CA GLY A 627 -0.66 -26.40 -2.98
C GLY A 627 0.76 -25.81 -3.10
N PHE A 628 0.89 -24.61 -3.68
CA PHE A 628 2.17 -23.91 -3.78
C PHE A 628 2.22 -22.70 -2.86
N ARG A 629 3.43 -22.42 -2.37
CA ARG A 629 3.78 -21.22 -1.60
C ARG A 629 4.26 -20.11 -2.54
N HIS A 630 4.07 -18.84 -2.17
CA HIS A 630 4.61 -17.69 -2.93
C HIS A 630 6.15 -17.70 -3.00
N ASP A 631 6.79 -18.11 -1.90
CA ASP A 631 8.23 -18.30 -1.76
C ASP A 631 8.50 -19.50 -0.84
N THR A 632 9.78 -19.76 -0.51
CA THR A 632 10.17 -20.91 0.33
C THR A 632 9.75 -20.80 1.79
N ALA A 633 9.36 -19.61 2.27
CA ALA A 633 9.03 -19.35 3.69
C ALA A 633 7.51 -19.22 3.93
N SER A 634 6.77 -18.85 2.89
CA SER A 634 5.33 -18.58 2.92
C SER A 634 4.48 -19.84 3.13
N ARG A 635 3.17 -19.66 3.32
CA ARG A 635 2.22 -20.80 3.31
C ARG A 635 1.60 -20.98 1.93
N GLU A 636 1.03 -22.16 1.72
CA GLU A 636 0.31 -22.50 0.50
C GLU A 636 -0.92 -21.57 0.33
N SER A 637 -1.18 -21.14 -0.91
CA SER A 637 -2.37 -20.34 -1.28
C SER A 637 -2.84 -20.67 -2.70
N LEU A 638 -4.10 -20.39 -3.01
CA LEU A 638 -4.74 -20.60 -4.31
C LEU A 638 -4.06 -19.75 -5.38
N ILE A 639 -3.77 -18.49 -5.07
CA ILE A 639 -3.13 -17.55 -6.01
C ILE A 639 -1.71 -18.02 -6.34
N ALA A 640 -0.94 -18.47 -5.35
CA ALA A 640 0.38 -19.04 -5.58
C ALA A 640 0.33 -20.39 -6.31
N THR A 641 -0.66 -21.22 -6.00
CA THR A 641 -0.91 -22.47 -6.72
C THR A 641 -1.21 -22.21 -8.20
N TYR A 642 -2.09 -21.26 -8.50
CA TYR A 642 -2.41 -20.86 -9.87
C TYR A 642 -1.18 -20.37 -10.63
N HIS A 643 -0.45 -19.39 -10.08
CA HIS A 643 0.73 -18.85 -10.75
C HIS A 643 1.84 -19.91 -10.92
N ALA A 644 2.02 -20.83 -9.97
CA ALA A 644 2.99 -21.91 -10.10
C ALA A 644 2.58 -22.93 -11.16
N VAL A 645 1.32 -23.38 -11.16
CA VAL A 645 0.77 -24.31 -12.17
C VAL A 645 0.85 -23.68 -13.56
N ALA A 646 0.44 -22.42 -13.70
CA ALA A 646 0.52 -21.69 -14.95
C ALA A 646 1.98 -21.51 -15.41
N ALA A 647 2.90 -21.08 -14.54
CA ALA A 647 4.31 -20.97 -14.90
C ALA A 647 4.91 -22.30 -15.35
N LEU A 648 4.67 -23.39 -14.61
CA LEU A 648 5.13 -24.73 -15.00
C LEU A 648 4.58 -25.11 -16.39
N PHE A 649 3.29 -24.89 -16.63
CA PHE A 649 2.66 -25.16 -17.92
C PHE A 649 3.28 -24.34 -19.08
N LEU A 650 3.53 -23.05 -18.87
CA LEU A 650 4.18 -22.18 -19.86
C LEU A 650 5.60 -22.64 -20.18
N LEU A 651 6.34 -23.09 -19.17
CA LEU A 651 7.72 -23.56 -19.30
C LEU A 651 7.82 -25.01 -19.78
N GLY A 652 6.69 -25.72 -19.93
CA GLY A 652 6.67 -27.15 -20.30
C GLY A 652 7.09 -28.08 -19.15
N GLY A 653 7.02 -27.61 -17.91
CA GLY A 653 7.17 -28.40 -16.70
C GLY A 653 5.82 -28.85 -16.11
N GLU A 654 5.90 -29.68 -15.08
CA GLU A 654 4.74 -30.15 -14.31
C GLU A 654 5.02 -30.06 -12.80
N PRO A 655 3.97 -29.93 -11.95
CA PRO A 655 4.10 -30.08 -10.50
C PRO A 655 4.79 -31.40 -10.13
N VAL A 656 5.42 -31.47 -8.96
CA VAL A 656 6.06 -32.71 -8.48
C VAL A 656 5.01 -33.81 -8.31
N GLU A 657 3.86 -33.45 -7.73
CA GLU A 657 2.71 -34.35 -7.57
C GLU A 657 1.44 -33.66 -8.10
N PRO A 658 1.14 -33.74 -9.41
CA PRO A 658 0.00 -33.06 -10.01
C PRO A 658 -1.34 -33.47 -9.37
N LYS A 659 -1.47 -34.74 -8.99
CA LYS A 659 -2.67 -35.26 -8.31
C LYS A 659 -2.88 -34.64 -6.93
N ALA A 660 -1.79 -34.36 -6.20
CA ALA A 660 -1.88 -33.70 -4.90
C ALA A 660 -2.37 -32.24 -5.05
N VAL A 661 -1.98 -31.56 -6.13
CA VAL A 661 -2.51 -30.21 -6.45
C VAL A 661 -4.02 -30.27 -6.66
N VAL A 662 -4.51 -31.20 -7.48
CA VAL A 662 -5.94 -31.37 -7.74
C VAL A 662 -6.70 -31.67 -6.44
N GLN A 663 -6.20 -32.60 -5.63
CA GLN A 663 -6.82 -32.94 -4.34
C GLN A 663 -6.88 -31.74 -3.40
N TRP A 664 -5.81 -30.94 -3.35
CA TRP A 664 -5.79 -29.72 -2.54
C TRP A 664 -6.82 -28.70 -3.01
N LEU A 665 -6.90 -28.44 -4.32
CA LEU A 665 -7.89 -27.54 -4.92
C LEU A 665 -9.33 -28.00 -4.63
N GLN A 666 -9.58 -29.31 -4.65
CA GLN A 666 -10.88 -29.90 -4.26
C GLN A 666 -11.26 -29.56 -2.82
N THR A 667 -10.30 -29.61 -1.88
CA THR A 667 -10.57 -29.22 -0.47
C THR A 667 -10.83 -27.73 -0.28
N CYS A 668 -10.43 -26.90 -1.26
CA CYS A 668 -10.65 -25.46 -1.24
C CYS A 668 -12.03 -25.06 -1.79
N GLN A 669 -12.76 -25.98 -2.45
CA GLN A 669 -14.13 -25.69 -2.88
C GLN A 669 -15.07 -25.62 -1.66
N THR A 670 -15.76 -24.50 -1.56
CA THR A 670 -16.69 -24.18 -0.46
C THR A 670 -18.06 -24.81 -0.71
N ASP A 671 -18.86 -24.96 0.35
CA ASP A 671 -20.24 -25.49 0.26
C ASP A 671 -21.14 -24.69 -0.70
N GLU A 672 -20.86 -23.39 -0.85
CA GLU A 672 -21.57 -22.50 -1.76
C GLU A 672 -21.18 -22.68 -3.23
N GLY A 673 -20.11 -23.42 -3.54
CA GLY A 673 -19.59 -23.61 -4.89
C GLY A 673 -18.57 -22.56 -5.34
N THR A 674 -18.14 -21.64 -4.46
CA THR A 674 -16.93 -20.82 -4.64
C THR A 674 -15.68 -21.55 -4.13
N PHE A 675 -14.52 -20.89 -4.14
CA PHE A 675 -13.29 -21.42 -3.53
C PHE A 675 -12.76 -20.47 -2.47
N SER A 676 -12.03 -21.02 -1.49
CA SER A 676 -11.30 -20.25 -0.49
C SER A 676 -9.93 -20.84 -0.20
N ASN A 677 -8.97 -19.96 0.08
CA ASN A 677 -7.63 -20.33 0.56
C ASN A 677 -7.62 -21.12 1.88
N ILE A 678 -8.74 -21.14 2.62
CA ILE A 678 -8.89 -21.87 3.87
C ILE A 678 -9.81 -23.06 3.60
N PRO A 679 -9.28 -24.30 3.51
CA PRO A 679 -10.11 -25.48 3.31
C PRO A 679 -11.21 -25.62 4.37
N GLY A 680 -12.40 -26.06 3.94
CA GLY A 680 -13.54 -26.35 4.82
C GLY A 680 -14.34 -25.14 5.32
N VAL A 681 -14.12 -23.94 4.76
CA VAL A 681 -15.01 -22.79 5.01
C VAL A 681 -16.24 -22.83 4.10
N SER A 682 -17.33 -22.22 4.55
CA SER A 682 -18.61 -22.25 3.83
C SER A 682 -18.72 -21.24 2.69
N SER A 683 -17.83 -20.24 2.60
CA SER A 683 -17.91 -19.15 1.63
C SER A 683 -16.54 -18.73 1.12
N GLY A 684 -16.48 -18.29 -0.12
CA GLY A 684 -15.27 -17.82 -0.79
C GLY A 684 -15.53 -16.65 -1.74
N THR A 685 -14.60 -16.40 -2.66
CA THR A 685 -14.67 -15.28 -3.62
C THR A 685 -14.58 -15.76 -5.07
N ILE A 686 -14.99 -14.91 -6.01
CA ILE A 686 -14.82 -15.16 -7.46
C ILE A 686 -13.33 -15.17 -7.83
N ASP A 687 -12.50 -14.37 -7.16
CA ASP A 687 -11.04 -14.35 -7.33
C ASP A 687 -10.38 -15.71 -7.02
N GLU A 688 -10.63 -16.21 -5.81
CA GLU A 688 -10.12 -17.51 -5.38
C GLU A 688 -10.62 -18.65 -6.27
N ALA A 689 -11.86 -18.51 -6.77
CA ALA A 689 -12.42 -19.46 -7.70
C ALA A 689 -11.77 -19.40 -9.08
N PHE A 690 -11.41 -18.22 -9.58
CA PHE A 690 -10.62 -18.08 -10.80
C PHE A 690 -9.29 -18.82 -10.68
N ALA A 691 -8.52 -18.57 -9.63
CA ALA A 691 -7.26 -19.26 -9.41
C ALA A 691 -7.44 -20.80 -9.42
N ALA A 692 -8.49 -21.31 -8.77
CA ALA A 692 -8.77 -22.75 -8.74
C ALA A 692 -9.21 -23.32 -10.09
N VAL A 693 -10.20 -22.69 -10.74
CA VAL A 693 -10.77 -23.13 -12.03
C VAL A 693 -9.71 -23.14 -13.11
N GLN A 694 -8.93 -22.06 -13.22
CA GLN A 694 -7.84 -21.98 -14.20
C GLN A 694 -6.77 -23.06 -13.94
N SER A 695 -6.39 -23.28 -12.68
CA SER A 695 -5.44 -24.34 -12.31
C SER A 695 -5.94 -25.73 -12.71
N LEU A 696 -7.20 -26.05 -12.39
CA LEU A 696 -7.82 -27.33 -12.73
C LEU A 696 -7.92 -27.51 -14.26
N ALA A 697 -8.25 -26.46 -15.00
CA ALA A 697 -8.33 -26.50 -16.46
C ALA A 697 -6.96 -26.73 -17.12
N ILE A 698 -5.89 -26.10 -16.60
CA ILE A 698 -4.51 -26.37 -17.03
C ILE A 698 -4.15 -27.83 -16.75
N LEU A 699 -4.39 -28.32 -15.53
CA LEU A 699 -4.06 -29.69 -15.11
C LEU A 699 -4.88 -30.76 -15.85
N ALA A 700 -6.07 -30.40 -16.33
CA ALA A 700 -6.90 -31.26 -17.18
C ALA A 700 -6.48 -31.24 -18.67
N GLY A 701 -5.49 -30.40 -19.04
CA GLY A 701 -5.04 -30.23 -20.43
C GLY A 701 -6.06 -29.50 -21.31
N GLY A 702 -6.95 -28.70 -20.69
CA GLY A 702 -8.04 -28.01 -21.39
C GLY A 702 -7.70 -26.60 -21.89
N LEU A 703 -6.59 -26.01 -21.42
CA LEU A 703 -6.16 -24.66 -21.83
C LEU A 703 -4.88 -24.71 -22.65
N ASP A 704 -4.71 -23.76 -23.56
CA ASP A 704 -3.46 -23.51 -24.28
C ASP A 704 -2.60 -22.45 -23.58
N ARG A 705 -1.30 -22.41 -23.93
CA ARG A 705 -0.33 -21.48 -23.31
C ARG A 705 -0.68 -20.02 -23.56
N TYR A 706 -1.29 -19.69 -24.69
CA TYR A 706 -1.63 -18.31 -25.03
C TYR A 706 -2.79 -17.80 -24.18
N PHE A 707 -3.84 -18.60 -23.99
CA PHE A 707 -4.92 -18.29 -23.06
C PHE A 707 -4.37 -18.09 -21.63
N ALA A 708 -3.50 -19.00 -21.16
CA ALA A 708 -2.91 -18.91 -19.82
C ALA A 708 -2.00 -17.68 -19.62
N ILE A 709 -1.52 -17.03 -20.70
CA ILE A 709 -0.77 -15.77 -20.62
C ILE A 709 -1.71 -14.56 -20.62
N LEU A 710 -2.74 -14.57 -21.47
CA LEU A 710 -3.64 -13.43 -21.60
C LEU A 710 -4.63 -13.31 -20.45
N VAL A 711 -4.99 -14.43 -19.81
CA VAL A 711 -6.03 -14.51 -18.79
C VAL A 711 -5.38 -14.91 -17.47
N SER A 712 -4.85 -13.89 -16.78
CA SER A 712 -4.08 -13.97 -15.53
C SER A 712 -4.64 -13.17 -14.38
#